data_AF-A0A0H2RK49-F1
#
_entry.id   AF-A0A0H2RK49-F1
#
_cell.length_a   1.000
_cell.length_b   1.000
_cell.length_c   1.000
_cell.angle_alpha   90.00
_cell.angle_beta   90.00
_cell.angle_gamma   90.00
#
_symmetry.space_group_name_H-M   'P 1'
#
loop_
_entity.id
_entity.type
_entity.pdbx_description
1 polymer ?
#
loop_
_entity_poly.entity_id
_entity_poly.type
_entity_poly.pdbx_seq_one_letter_code
_entity_poly.pdbx_strand_id
1 'polypeptide(L)'
;MGFPRSSLLAFALVAICLPSLTVSGRALRNGEGTYKTFRSEELVGERRKTLGFGPSLPHATFVTDPAIIDSVLPVSALESTNDPFVTAAQFARALSGGNNDLQSNSEVVLRKDSYTDPVTGLTHAFFRQRAYGKDIVDGHLAVNVHRGRVVSFSDSFHHGDLSSFVSPADELKAPWELHCTTLADTAYPPFYYEFQGEQHVLEGAQNLTPKDKKRLLHLLEANCIAPTLSASSPILSQISESSGAVDAAFHLLARVTPNATLQHLLTSHDSFTEAGEIASSVYTTYEEEDTVHPLQDKLSHILNPAQRFTSEQHSKRVQLLHNVPSTQSPVRAQEVFVQVPVPDSDEVVLVPAFHLTMELSHNWYEATVSASAPYKVWSIVDWANDFWEEGVVFSDKPAKPFNVPVKKPRREKKSDSASYLVYEFGINDPSVPPSLNFTGNHTKTGRSQEPESKAADSFASPLGWHGVPVDVAYPYPIGGDLQSFKGKVGEWTGDIVNYTVTAGNNAVCHENWGGRSDWIENYRPDAGVSRNFTYKYKPVSPPNDDPAGSDNEIEAAREYINATVSQLWYTVNKVHDLYYRYGFTEVTGNFQQHNLLRGGLGSDSIITNAQDGSGLNNANFMTPPDGQHPRCRMYLWSTAKPYRDGDMEAGIVIHELSHGLSIRLTGGPANSACMGWGESGGMGEGWGDFLATTIRLGMEGAKGDYAMGAWAANRAKGIRNYIYSTNETVNPSTYKTLDKPGYWGVHAIGEVWAEMMFIVNQRLIEKHGFSDSLFPPPVEAGESEQSKFWRKPEGSTIREALKAQAAFTLKKGGDDDDTEPPKAPPPPLVPIHGNSLSVLLSLTAMKLQPCNPSFFDTRDALIQADELLTDGENKCEIWEEFARRGLGVDATVIGRTPWGGGVRKDGFGTPEGCEAIEK
;
A
#
# COMPACT_ATOMS: atom_id res chain seq x y z
N MET A 1 -49.57 54.02 41.39
CA MET A 1 -49.46 53.88 42.87
C MET A 1 -48.62 52.63 43.12
N GLY A 2 -47.46 52.60 43.77
CA GLY A 2 -46.64 53.65 44.36
C GLY A 2 -45.17 53.49 43.97
N PHE A 3 -44.55 54.65 43.83
CA PHE A 3 -43.13 55.00 43.79
C PHE A 3 -42.40 54.64 45.12
N PRO A 4 -41.09 54.96 45.37
CA PRO A 4 -39.97 55.32 44.47
C PRO A 4 -38.54 54.85 44.95
N ARG A 5 -37.51 55.29 44.18
CA ARG A 5 -36.20 55.86 44.63
C ARG A 5 -35.10 54.87 45.03
N SER A 6 -33.81 55.04 44.69
CA SER A 6 -33.02 56.14 44.09
C SER A 6 -31.60 55.59 43.82
N SER A 7 -30.97 55.86 42.67
CA SER A 7 -29.89 56.88 42.46
C SER A 7 -28.59 56.58 43.24
N LEU A 8 -27.39 56.49 42.64
CA LEU A 8 -26.66 57.55 41.93
C LEU A 8 -25.40 56.98 41.21
N LEU A 9 -25.04 57.61 40.07
CA LEU A 9 -23.73 58.09 39.56
C LEU A 9 -22.42 57.34 39.93
N ALA A 10 -21.32 57.36 39.16
CA ALA A 10 -20.92 57.77 37.81
C ALA A 10 -19.39 57.52 37.70
N PHE A 11 -18.85 57.61 36.48
CA PHE A 11 -17.44 57.78 36.08
C PHE A 11 -16.52 56.55 35.90
N ALA A 12 -16.35 56.21 34.61
CA ALA A 12 -15.10 56.20 33.85
C ALA A 12 -13.91 55.36 34.33
N LEU A 13 -13.48 54.41 33.49
CA LEU A 13 -12.23 54.51 32.75
C LEU A 13 -12.12 53.38 31.72
N VAL A 14 -11.86 53.79 30.48
CA VAL A 14 -11.37 52.93 29.40
C VAL A 14 -9.94 52.52 29.75
N ALA A 15 -9.70 51.23 29.89
CA ALA A 15 -8.38 50.63 29.79
C ALA A 15 -8.53 49.34 28.99
N ILE A 16 -7.92 49.35 27.81
CA ILE A 16 -7.79 48.23 26.88
C ILE A 16 -6.86 47.20 27.55
N CYS A 17 -7.39 46.00 27.80
CA CYS A 17 -6.58 44.81 28.06
C CYS A 17 -7.11 43.67 27.21
N LEU A 18 -6.27 43.24 26.25
CA LEU A 18 -6.34 41.94 25.59
C LEU A 18 -6.32 40.82 26.64
N PRO A 19 -7.22 39.81 26.57
CA PRO A 19 -6.98 38.54 27.23
C PRO A 19 -6.62 37.46 26.20
N SER A 20 -5.46 36.87 26.44
CA SER A 20 -4.99 35.61 25.89
C SER A 20 -6.07 34.53 25.93
N LEU A 21 -6.37 33.94 24.78
CA LEU A 21 -7.25 32.77 24.66
C LEU A 21 -6.48 31.51 25.04
N THR A 22 -6.40 31.23 26.34
CA THR A 22 -6.26 29.85 26.82
C THR A 22 -7.65 29.20 26.77
N VAL A 23 -7.82 28.18 25.94
CA VAL A 23 -9.04 27.36 25.89
C VAL A 23 -9.12 26.51 27.16
N SER A 24 -9.63 27.12 28.24
CA SER A 24 -10.13 26.39 29.41
C SER A 24 -11.58 26.06 29.15
N GLY A 25 -11.90 24.75 29.10
CA GLY A 25 -13.26 24.25 28.95
C GLY A 25 -14.18 24.85 30.03
N ARG A 26 -15.17 25.63 29.59
CA ARG A 26 -16.30 26.04 30.42
C ARG A 26 -17.61 25.54 29.82
N ALA A 27 -18.17 24.55 30.51
CA ALA A 27 -19.52 24.06 30.35
C ALA A 27 -20.54 25.20 30.52
N LEU A 28 -21.46 25.33 29.56
CA LEU A 28 -22.63 26.21 29.68
C LEU A 28 -23.66 25.59 30.62
N ARG A 29 -23.92 26.26 31.74
CA ARG A 29 -25.00 25.96 32.69
C ARG A 29 -26.35 26.35 32.10
N ASN A 30 -27.30 25.41 32.07
CA ASN A 30 -28.72 25.72 32.16
C ASN A 30 -29.32 25.02 33.39
N GLY A 31 -30.22 25.74 34.07
CA GLY A 31 -30.74 25.40 35.38
C GLY A 31 -31.65 24.18 35.41
N GLU A 32 -31.77 23.66 36.63
CA GLU A 32 -32.72 22.63 37.09
C GLU A 32 -32.41 21.18 36.71
N GLY A 33 -31.51 20.57 37.51
CA GLY A 33 -31.83 19.35 38.25
C GLY A 33 -32.29 18.11 37.46
N THR A 34 -31.39 17.52 36.68
CA THR A 34 -31.15 16.06 36.63
C THR A 34 -29.97 15.82 35.68
N TYR A 35 -28.93 15.14 36.15
CA TYR A 35 -27.81 14.74 35.31
C TYR A 35 -28.31 13.73 34.26
N LYS A 36 -28.62 14.19 33.05
CA LYS A 36 -28.40 13.35 31.88
C LYS A 36 -26.91 13.41 31.57
N THR A 37 -26.14 12.58 32.25
CA THR A 37 -25.02 11.92 31.57
C THR A 37 -25.60 11.40 30.26
N PHE A 38 -25.17 11.95 29.13
CA PHE A 38 -25.20 11.16 27.91
C PHE A 38 -24.38 9.92 28.27
N ARG A 39 -25.07 8.83 28.62
CA ARG A 39 -24.42 7.54 28.75
C ARG A 39 -23.79 7.30 27.39
N SER A 40 -22.47 7.19 27.40
CA SER A 40 -21.63 6.75 26.29
C SER A 40 -21.94 5.30 25.87
N GLU A 41 -23.12 4.76 26.17
CA GLU A 41 -23.50 3.37 25.89
C GLU A 41 -24.23 3.22 24.55
N GLU A 42 -24.63 4.30 23.87
CA GLU A 42 -25.41 4.22 22.61
C GLU A 42 -24.60 4.42 21.30
N LEU A 43 -23.27 4.60 21.36
CA LEU A 43 -22.45 4.84 20.15
C LEU A 43 -20.99 4.33 20.20
N VAL A 44 -20.64 3.48 21.17
CA VAL A 44 -19.29 2.93 21.34
C VAL A 44 -19.25 1.50 20.83
N GLY A 45 -19.25 1.33 19.51
CA GLY A 45 -18.47 0.24 18.90
C GLY A 45 -17.02 0.70 18.78
N GLU A 46 -16.05 -0.20 18.91
CA GLU A 46 -14.63 0.12 18.63
C GLU A 46 -14.55 0.74 17.23
N ARG A 47 -13.96 1.94 17.10
CA ARG A 47 -13.92 2.68 15.83
C ARG A 47 -12.51 2.61 15.26
N ARG A 48 -12.38 2.10 14.04
CA ARG A 48 -11.11 2.05 13.32
C ARG A 48 -10.55 3.48 13.15
N LYS A 49 -9.29 3.70 13.52
CA LYS A 49 -8.56 4.95 13.26
C LYS A 49 -7.71 4.80 12.01
N THR A 50 -7.94 5.61 10.99
CA THR A 50 -7.15 5.61 9.77
C THR A 50 -6.72 7.04 9.47
N LEU A 51 -5.41 7.28 9.53
CA LEU A 51 -4.82 8.54 9.09
C LEU A 51 -3.33 8.34 8.76
N GLY A 52 -3.01 8.48 7.48
CA GLY A 52 -1.64 8.52 7.00
C GLY A 52 -1.18 9.96 6.73
N PHE A 53 0.08 10.26 7.06
CA PHE A 53 0.75 11.53 6.79
C PHE A 53 2.27 11.36 6.95
N GLY A 54 3.04 12.27 6.37
CA GLY A 54 4.47 12.37 6.62
C GLY A 54 5.04 13.70 6.11
N PRO A 55 6.28 14.04 6.48
CA PRO A 55 6.89 15.30 6.08
C PRO A 55 6.86 15.50 4.55
N SER A 56 6.52 16.72 4.10
CA SER A 56 6.65 17.09 2.70
C SER A 56 7.97 17.81 2.50
N LEU A 57 8.93 17.14 1.87
CA LEU A 57 10.29 17.66 1.69
C LEU A 57 10.33 18.57 0.44
N PRO A 58 10.64 19.87 0.57
CA PRO A 58 10.63 20.80 -0.56
C PRO A 58 11.75 20.54 -1.58
N HIS A 59 12.82 19.87 -1.16
CA HIS A 59 13.96 19.51 -2.02
C HIS A 59 13.82 18.14 -2.69
N ALA A 60 12.80 17.35 -2.35
CA ALA A 60 12.63 16.02 -2.94
C ALA A 60 12.25 16.14 -4.42
N THR A 61 12.94 15.38 -5.27
CA THR A 61 12.77 15.46 -6.74
C THR A 61 12.73 14.08 -7.39
N PHE A 62 12.10 14.02 -8.56
CA PHE A 62 12.21 12.92 -9.50
C PHE A 62 12.59 13.48 -10.88
N VAL A 63 13.66 12.96 -11.46
CA VAL A 63 14.26 13.50 -12.68
C VAL A 63 14.37 12.41 -13.73
N THR A 64 13.76 12.68 -14.89
CA THR A 64 13.83 11.85 -16.10
C THR A 64 14.55 12.54 -17.26
N ASP A 65 14.84 13.85 -17.14
CA ASP A 65 15.50 14.65 -18.19
C ASP A 65 16.99 14.24 -18.34
N PRO A 66 17.40 13.71 -19.51
CA PRO A 66 18.78 13.33 -19.75
C PRO A 66 19.80 14.46 -19.59
N ALA A 67 19.43 15.72 -19.87
CA ALA A 67 20.33 16.85 -19.75
C ALA A 67 20.67 17.17 -18.28
N ILE A 68 19.69 17.02 -17.39
CA ILE A 68 19.92 17.18 -15.94
C ILE A 68 20.75 16.01 -15.42
N ILE A 69 20.44 14.78 -15.83
CA ILE A 69 21.18 13.58 -15.43
C ILE A 69 22.65 13.67 -15.87
N ASP A 70 22.92 14.03 -17.13
CA ASP A 70 24.28 14.17 -17.66
C ASP A 70 25.05 15.33 -17.00
N SER A 71 24.35 16.31 -16.41
CA SER A 71 24.98 17.42 -15.66
C SER A 71 25.49 17.00 -14.26
N VAL A 72 24.85 16.00 -13.65
CA VAL A 72 25.26 15.45 -12.34
C VAL A 72 26.54 14.65 -12.47
N LEU A 73 26.57 13.72 -13.43
CA LEU A 73 27.74 12.90 -13.71
C LEU A 73 27.83 12.62 -15.22
N PRO A 74 28.66 13.38 -15.96
CA PRO A 74 28.76 13.19 -17.40
C PRO A 74 29.35 11.82 -17.72
N VAL A 75 28.87 11.19 -18.81
CA VAL A 75 29.30 9.85 -19.23
C VAL A 75 30.82 9.70 -19.35
N SER A 76 31.53 10.78 -19.71
CA SER A 76 33.00 10.80 -19.79
C SER A 76 33.71 10.64 -18.44
N ALA A 77 33.01 10.89 -17.33
CA ALA A 77 33.53 10.77 -15.97
C ALA A 77 33.21 9.41 -15.31
N LEU A 78 32.34 8.60 -15.94
CA LEU A 78 32.07 7.23 -15.50
C LEU A 78 33.29 6.36 -15.79
N GLU A 79 33.66 5.51 -14.83
CA GLU A 79 34.65 4.47 -15.12
C GLU A 79 34.06 3.52 -16.16
N SER A 80 34.87 3.05 -17.10
CA SER A 80 34.41 2.10 -18.11
C SER A 80 34.08 0.76 -17.45
N THR A 81 32.81 0.57 -17.10
CA THR A 81 32.27 -0.62 -16.45
C THR A 81 31.00 -1.08 -17.15
N ASN A 82 30.76 -2.39 -17.14
CA ASN A 82 29.49 -2.98 -17.57
C ASN A 82 28.56 -3.27 -16.39
N ASP A 83 28.98 -2.97 -15.15
CA ASP A 83 28.21 -3.22 -13.93
C ASP A 83 27.27 -2.02 -13.66
N PRO A 84 25.94 -2.20 -13.75
CA PRO A 84 24.99 -1.10 -13.54
C PRO A 84 24.98 -0.60 -12.10
N PHE A 85 25.33 -1.43 -11.11
CA PHE A 85 25.40 -0.99 -9.71
C PHE A 85 26.64 -0.13 -9.45
N VAL A 86 27.75 -0.37 -10.16
CA VAL A 86 28.91 0.53 -10.13
C VAL A 86 28.54 1.90 -10.72
N THR A 87 27.83 1.91 -11.84
CA THR A 87 27.33 3.14 -12.48
C THR A 87 26.43 3.93 -11.52
N ALA A 88 25.47 3.25 -10.89
CA ALA A 88 24.59 3.86 -9.90
C ALA A 88 25.33 4.38 -8.67
N ALA A 89 26.32 3.64 -8.16
CA ALA A 89 27.11 4.07 -7.00
C ALA A 89 27.98 5.29 -7.29
N GLN A 90 28.57 5.39 -8.49
CA GLN A 90 29.30 6.59 -8.93
C GLN A 90 28.38 7.79 -9.02
N PHE A 91 27.16 7.61 -9.56
CA PHE A 91 26.15 8.65 -9.65
C PHE A 91 25.67 9.13 -8.27
N ALA A 92 25.35 8.20 -7.37
CA ALA A 92 24.93 8.49 -6.00
C ALA A 92 26.00 9.30 -5.23
N ARG A 93 27.27 8.96 -5.41
CA ARG A 93 28.40 9.71 -4.83
C ARG A 93 28.52 11.11 -5.41
N ALA A 94 28.32 11.28 -6.72
CA ALA A 94 28.37 12.58 -7.37
C ALA A 94 27.28 13.52 -6.82
N LEU A 95 26.07 13.02 -6.61
CA LEU A 95 24.98 13.77 -5.96
C LEU A 95 25.28 14.13 -4.51
N SER A 96 25.98 13.25 -3.79
CA SER A 96 26.26 13.43 -2.35
C SER A 96 27.47 14.32 -2.04
N GLY A 97 27.91 15.19 -2.97
CA GLY A 97 29.01 16.15 -2.74
C GLY A 97 30.43 15.64 -3.09
N GLY A 98 30.57 14.47 -3.71
CA GLY A 98 31.84 14.01 -4.28
C GLY A 98 32.97 13.73 -3.27
N ASN A 99 34.21 14.16 -3.57
CA ASN A 99 35.42 13.87 -2.78
C ASN A 99 35.59 14.71 -1.51
N ASN A 100 34.87 15.82 -1.36
CA ASN A 100 35.20 16.86 -0.39
C ASN A 100 34.18 17.01 0.76
N ASP A 101 32.99 16.39 0.68
CA ASP A 101 31.86 16.70 1.57
C ASP A 101 31.27 15.53 2.38
N LEU A 102 31.79 14.30 2.27
CA LEU A 102 31.41 13.27 3.23
C LEU A 102 32.12 13.55 4.56
N GLN A 103 31.44 14.33 5.40
CA GLN A 103 31.78 14.51 6.82
C GLN A 103 31.98 13.13 7.46
N SER A 104 32.85 13.01 8.46
CA SER A 104 33.23 11.73 9.08
C SER A 104 32.05 10.86 9.55
N ASN A 105 30.86 11.45 9.71
CA ASN A 105 29.66 10.83 10.27
C ASN A 105 28.53 10.62 9.24
N SER A 106 28.75 10.86 7.94
CA SER A 106 27.76 10.65 6.88
C SER A 106 28.10 9.42 6.02
N GLU A 107 27.12 8.57 5.76
CA GLU A 107 27.27 7.41 4.88
C GLU A 107 26.14 7.36 3.84
N VAL A 108 26.49 6.91 2.63
CA VAL A 108 25.52 6.43 1.64
C VAL A 108 25.65 4.93 1.50
N VAL A 109 24.53 4.22 1.64
CA VAL A 109 24.49 2.76 1.65
C VAL A 109 23.55 2.25 0.58
N LEU A 110 24.04 1.37 -0.30
CA LEU A 110 23.20 0.61 -1.23
C LEU A 110 22.35 -0.38 -0.42
N ARG A 111 21.04 -0.32 -0.61
CA ARG A 111 20.08 -1.22 0.03
C ARG A 111 20.15 -2.61 -0.62
N LYS A 112 19.94 -3.64 0.19
CA LYS A 112 20.01 -5.06 -0.21
C LYS A 112 18.95 -5.45 -1.25
N ASP A 113 17.86 -4.70 -1.30
CA ASP A 113 16.75 -4.89 -2.23
C ASP A 113 16.94 -4.12 -3.54
N SER A 114 18.16 -3.71 -3.87
CA SER A 114 18.52 -3.23 -5.20
C SER A 114 18.65 -4.40 -6.17
N TYR A 115 18.06 -4.29 -7.35
CA TYR A 115 17.94 -5.42 -8.29
C TYR A 115 18.02 -4.99 -9.75
N THR A 116 18.28 -5.96 -10.62
CA THR A 116 18.03 -5.84 -12.05
C THR A 116 16.80 -6.66 -12.41
N ASP A 117 15.78 -6.01 -12.96
CA ASP A 117 14.53 -6.62 -13.37
C ASP A 117 14.79 -7.58 -14.54
N PRO A 118 14.54 -8.90 -14.38
CA PRO A 118 14.77 -9.86 -15.44
C PRO A 118 13.83 -9.66 -16.63
N VAL A 119 12.67 -9.03 -16.47
CA VAL A 119 11.69 -8.87 -17.55
C VAL A 119 12.04 -7.71 -18.47
N THR A 120 12.51 -6.61 -17.89
CA THR A 120 12.77 -5.34 -18.60
C THR A 120 14.25 -5.04 -18.80
N GLY A 121 15.14 -5.68 -18.03
CA GLY A 121 16.57 -5.41 -18.01
C GLY A 121 16.94 -4.08 -17.33
N LEU A 122 15.99 -3.42 -16.67
CA LEU A 122 16.20 -2.21 -15.89
C LEU A 122 16.84 -2.54 -14.55
N THR A 123 17.89 -1.80 -14.17
CA THR A 123 18.49 -1.90 -12.84
C THR A 123 17.97 -0.77 -11.96
N HIS A 124 17.45 -1.14 -10.79
CA HIS A 124 16.97 -0.24 -9.77
C HIS A 124 17.94 -0.31 -8.59
N ALA A 125 18.68 0.76 -8.36
CA ALA A 125 19.62 0.87 -7.24
C ALA A 125 19.05 1.84 -6.20
N PHE A 126 18.67 1.31 -5.04
CA PHE A 126 18.13 2.09 -3.94
C PHE A 126 19.22 2.36 -2.92
N PHE A 127 19.42 3.62 -2.56
CA PHE A 127 20.38 4.05 -1.57
C PHE A 127 19.67 4.68 -0.37
N ARG A 128 20.30 4.53 0.79
CA ARG A 128 19.90 5.12 2.06
C ARG A 128 20.99 6.06 2.54
N GLN A 129 20.62 7.28 2.91
CA GLN A 129 21.51 8.19 3.63
C GLN A 129 21.52 7.85 5.12
N ARG A 130 22.70 7.93 5.75
CA ARG A 130 22.87 7.76 7.19
C ARG A 130 23.67 8.90 7.79
N ALA A 131 23.33 9.23 9.02
CA ALA A 131 24.09 10.13 9.87
C ALA A 131 24.39 9.41 11.19
N TYR A 132 25.63 9.47 11.68
CA TYR A 132 26.08 8.84 12.93
C TYR A 132 25.72 7.34 13.03
N GLY A 133 25.83 6.61 11.91
CA GLY A 133 25.48 5.19 11.82
C GLY A 133 23.98 4.88 11.86
N LYS A 134 23.10 5.89 11.87
CA LYS A 134 21.64 5.75 11.89
C LYS A 134 21.03 6.15 10.54
N ASP A 135 20.00 5.43 10.12
CA ASP A 135 19.29 5.73 8.88
C ASP A 135 18.55 7.08 9.00
N ILE A 136 18.59 7.89 7.95
CA ILE A 136 17.63 8.98 7.74
C ILE A 136 16.42 8.35 7.05
N VAL A 137 15.29 8.23 7.77
CA VAL A 137 14.14 7.38 7.40
C VAL A 137 13.45 7.81 6.11
N ASP A 138 13.51 9.09 5.78
CA ASP A 138 12.99 9.73 4.57
C ASP A 138 14.11 10.23 3.62
N GLY A 139 15.37 9.89 3.92
CA GLY A 139 16.55 10.19 3.10
C GLY A 139 16.82 9.08 2.09
N HIS A 140 16.09 9.08 0.98
CA HIS A 140 16.17 8.06 -0.08
C HIS A 140 16.77 8.61 -1.37
N LEU A 141 17.50 7.75 -2.06
CA LEU A 141 17.90 7.98 -3.45
C LEU A 141 17.62 6.70 -4.24
N ALA A 142 16.86 6.79 -5.33
CA ALA A 142 16.70 5.68 -6.27
C ALA A 142 17.34 6.06 -7.59
N VAL A 143 18.27 5.25 -8.09
CA VAL A 143 18.95 5.47 -9.37
C VAL A 143 18.60 4.32 -10.31
N ASN A 144 18.00 4.66 -11.44
CA ASN A 144 17.57 3.69 -12.45
C ASN A 144 18.58 3.68 -13.59
N VAL A 145 19.13 2.50 -13.89
CA VAL A 145 20.16 2.29 -14.91
C VAL A 145 19.63 1.36 -15.99
N HIS A 146 19.72 1.80 -17.25
CA HIS A 146 19.40 1.00 -18.43
C HIS A 146 20.55 1.05 -19.42
N ARG A 147 20.99 -0.11 -19.92
CA ARG A 147 22.09 -0.24 -20.91
C ARG A 147 23.35 0.55 -20.51
N GLY A 148 23.71 0.52 -19.22
CA GLY A 148 24.91 1.17 -18.67
C GLY A 148 24.81 2.69 -18.51
N ARG A 149 23.62 3.29 -18.67
CA ARG A 149 23.38 4.73 -18.44
C ARG A 149 22.31 4.92 -17.37
N VAL A 150 22.49 5.96 -16.54
CA VAL A 150 21.41 6.44 -15.67
C VAL A 150 20.32 7.03 -16.56
N VAL A 151 19.08 6.57 -16.37
CA VAL A 151 17.91 7.02 -17.15
C VAL A 151 16.96 7.86 -16.31
N SER A 152 16.91 7.63 -15.01
CA SER A 152 16.27 8.51 -14.05
C SER A 152 16.87 8.34 -12.67
N PHE A 153 16.59 9.32 -11.82
CA PHE A 153 16.79 9.17 -10.40
C PHE A 153 15.73 9.94 -9.62
N SER A 154 15.51 9.52 -8.38
CA SER A 154 14.82 10.31 -7.36
C SER A 154 15.78 10.60 -6.23
N ASP A 155 15.69 11.81 -5.68
CA ASP A 155 16.54 12.28 -4.58
C ASP A 155 15.69 12.95 -3.50
N SER A 156 15.87 12.51 -2.27
CA SER A 156 15.29 13.07 -1.04
C SER A 156 16.33 13.12 0.09
N PHE A 157 17.61 13.05 -0.26
CA PHE A 157 18.69 13.16 0.71
C PHE A 157 18.70 14.54 1.37
N HIS A 158 19.06 14.55 2.65
CA HIS A 158 19.32 15.76 3.37
C HIS A 158 20.64 16.40 2.86
N HIS A 159 20.55 17.61 2.31
CA HIS A 159 21.71 18.36 1.81
C HIS A 159 22.26 19.41 2.80
N GLY A 160 21.66 19.54 3.98
CA GLY A 160 22.13 20.45 5.04
C GLY A 160 23.30 19.88 5.85
N ASP A 161 23.63 20.55 6.97
CA ASP A 161 24.72 20.11 7.85
C ASP A 161 24.34 18.87 8.67
N LEU A 162 24.83 17.72 8.23
CA LEU A 162 24.66 16.41 8.87
C LEU A 162 25.32 16.30 10.25
N SER A 163 26.16 17.26 10.66
CA SER A 163 26.70 17.33 12.02
C SER A 163 25.77 17.99 13.03
N SER A 164 24.68 18.59 12.54
CA SER A 164 23.68 19.30 13.35
C SER A 164 22.34 18.56 13.35
N PHE A 165 21.76 18.38 14.53
CA PHE A 165 20.40 17.90 14.70
C PHE A 165 19.73 18.67 15.81
N VAL A 166 18.42 18.77 15.74
CA VAL A 166 17.63 19.53 16.71
C VAL A 166 16.79 18.58 17.57
N SER A 167 16.70 18.89 18.85
CA SER A 167 15.70 18.24 19.70
C SER A 167 14.30 18.65 19.25
N PRO A 168 13.27 17.82 19.46
CA PRO A 168 11.89 18.17 19.14
C PRO A 168 11.46 19.41 19.93
N ALA A 169 11.50 20.60 19.34
CA ALA A 169 11.08 21.84 19.98
C ALA A 169 9.58 22.08 19.78
N ASP A 170 8.94 22.86 20.65
CA ASP A 170 7.53 23.25 20.50
C ASP A 170 7.26 24.02 19.20
N GLU A 171 8.27 24.74 18.69
CA GLU A 171 8.19 25.55 17.46
C GLU A 171 8.07 24.71 16.17
N LEU A 172 8.61 23.48 16.17
CA LEU A 172 8.48 22.55 15.04
C LEU A 172 7.09 21.92 15.06
N LYS A 173 6.19 22.34 14.17
CA LYS A 173 4.83 21.76 14.10
C LYS A 173 4.86 20.36 13.52
N ALA A 174 4.28 19.39 14.25
CA ALA A 174 4.14 18.04 13.72
C ALA A 174 3.12 18.03 12.56
N PRO A 175 3.33 17.26 11.47
CA PRO A 175 2.39 17.20 10.36
C PRO A 175 0.96 16.85 10.78
N TRP A 176 0.83 16.00 11.80
CA TRP A 176 -0.43 15.67 12.45
C TRP A 176 -1.20 16.88 12.99
N GLU A 177 -0.54 17.77 13.74
CA GLU A 177 -1.18 18.92 14.37
C GLU A 177 -1.73 19.87 13.31
N LEU A 178 -0.96 20.05 12.23
CA LEU A 178 -1.37 20.83 11.08
C LEU A 178 -2.57 20.19 10.38
N HIS A 179 -2.54 18.87 10.14
CA HIS A 179 -3.64 18.13 9.53
C HIS A 179 -4.93 18.27 10.35
N CYS A 180 -4.85 18.07 11.66
CA CYS A 180 -5.99 18.19 12.54
C CYS A 180 -6.58 19.60 12.59
N THR A 181 -5.73 20.63 12.52
CA THR A 181 -6.17 22.01 12.41
C THR A 181 -6.93 22.24 11.10
N THR A 182 -6.38 21.78 9.97
CA THR A 182 -7.04 21.91 8.66
C THR A 182 -8.37 21.14 8.58
N LEU A 183 -8.43 19.93 9.15
CA LEU A 183 -9.67 19.17 9.24
C LEU A 183 -10.72 19.92 10.06
N ALA A 184 -10.33 20.51 11.20
CA ALA A 184 -11.22 21.27 12.06
C ALA A 184 -11.74 22.53 11.36
N ASP A 185 -10.85 23.29 10.71
CA ASP A 185 -11.20 24.50 9.96
C ASP A 185 -12.16 24.20 8.82
N THR A 186 -12.04 23.03 8.18
CA THR A 186 -13.01 22.67 7.14
C THR A 186 -14.32 22.12 7.71
N ALA A 187 -14.27 21.39 8.84
CA ALA A 187 -15.48 20.90 9.49
C ALA A 187 -16.33 22.06 10.03
N TYR A 188 -15.66 23.12 10.48
CA TYR A 188 -16.23 24.30 11.11
C TYR A 188 -15.61 25.57 10.53
N PRO A 189 -15.96 25.97 9.29
CA PRO A 189 -15.40 27.16 8.68
C PRO A 189 -15.68 28.39 9.56
N PRO A 190 -14.67 29.22 9.86
CA PRO A 190 -14.86 30.42 10.69
C PRO A 190 -15.86 31.38 10.02
N PHE A 191 -16.84 31.84 10.79
CA PHE A 191 -17.74 32.93 10.38
C PHE A 191 -16.96 34.25 10.36
N TYR A 192 -16.49 34.68 9.19
CA TYR A 192 -15.96 36.03 9.02
C TYR A 192 -17.10 37.03 8.77
N TYR A 193 -17.33 37.93 9.73
CA TYR A 193 -18.10 39.16 9.51
C TYR A 193 -17.14 40.26 9.09
N GLU A 194 -16.97 40.49 7.79
CA GLU A 194 -16.34 41.71 7.29
C GLU A 194 -17.40 42.82 7.16
N PHE A 195 -17.30 43.85 8.00
CA PHE A 195 -18.14 45.04 7.91
C PHE A 195 -17.55 46.03 6.90
N GLN A 196 -17.93 45.92 5.62
CA GLN A 196 -18.00 47.07 4.70
C GLN A 196 -19.26 46.99 3.83
N GLY A 197 -19.88 48.14 3.60
CA GLY A 197 -21.29 48.28 3.22
C GLY A 197 -21.65 47.86 1.79
N GLU A 198 -22.91 47.40 1.71
CA GLU A 198 -23.79 47.26 0.55
C GLU A 198 -23.49 46.17 -0.50
N GLN A 199 -24.31 45.11 -0.41
CA GLN A 199 -24.56 43.99 -1.34
C GLN A 199 -23.39 43.05 -1.67
N HIS A 200 -23.38 41.90 -1.00
CA HIS A 200 -22.67 40.71 -1.47
C HIS A 200 -23.51 39.43 -1.38
N VAL A 201 -23.34 38.61 -2.41
CA VAL A 201 -23.71 37.20 -2.47
C VAL A 201 -22.93 36.44 -1.40
N LEU A 202 -23.61 35.55 -0.69
CA LEU A 202 -23.02 34.60 0.25
C LEU A 202 -22.15 33.59 -0.53
N GLU A 203 -20.87 33.90 -0.75
CA GLU A 203 -19.86 32.88 -1.06
C GLU A 203 -19.03 32.64 0.21
N GLY A 204 -19.59 31.84 1.11
CA GLY A 204 -19.05 31.69 2.46
C GLY A 204 -19.61 30.47 3.19
N ALA A 205 -19.57 29.32 2.53
CA ALA A 205 -19.54 27.98 3.12
C ALA A 205 -19.30 27.02 1.95
N GLN A 206 -18.27 26.18 2.02
CA GLN A 206 -18.26 25.01 1.14
C GLN A 206 -19.60 24.29 1.38
N ASN A 207 -20.42 24.11 0.34
CA ASN A 207 -21.65 23.33 0.40
C ASN A 207 -21.29 21.84 0.54
N LEU A 208 -20.71 21.46 1.70
CA LEU A 208 -20.48 20.08 2.06
C LEU A 208 -21.84 19.38 2.08
N THR A 209 -21.92 18.25 1.38
CA THR A 209 -23.12 17.42 1.51
C THR A 209 -23.22 16.93 2.97
N PRO A 210 -24.43 16.61 3.47
CA PRO A 210 -24.57 16.04 4.82
C PRO A 210 -23.68 14.81 5.06
N LYS A 211 -23.45 14.01 4.01
CA LYS A 211 -22.56 12.84 4.00
C LYS A 211 -21.10 13.27 4.20
N ASP A 212 -20.62 14.24 3.42
CA ASP A 212 -19.23 14.71 3.50
C ASP A 212 -18.94 15.38 4.84
N LYS A 213 -19.88 16.19 5.34
CA LYS A 213 -19.76 16.81 6.66
C LYS A 213 -19.64 15.76 7.76
N LYS A 214 -20.45 14.70 7.71
CA LYS A 214 -20.40 13.60 8.69
C LYS A 214 -19.09 12.82 8.59
N ARG A 215 -18.59 12.55 7.38
CA ARG A 215 -17.28 11.89 7.16
C ARG A 215 -16.14 12.75 7.71
N LEU A 216 -16.18 14.04 7.46
CA LEU A 216 -15.16 14.99 7.94
C LEU A 216 -15.15 15.08 9.47
N LEU A 217 -16.32 15.17 10.09
CA LEU A 217 -16.46 15.12 11.55
C LEU A 217 -15.96 13.78 12.12
N HIS A 218 -16.25 12.67 11.44
CA HIS A 218 -15.73 11.37 11.85
C HIS A 218 -14.20 11.33 11.80
N LEU A 219 -13.56 11.81 10.72
CA LEU A 219 -12.10 11.88 10.61
C LEU A 219 -11.51 12.75 11.73
N LEU A 220 -12.15 13.88 12.05
CA LEU A 220 -11.74 14.75 13.14
C LEU A 220 -11.89 14.07 14.51
N GLU A 221 -13.04 13.43 14.78
CA GLU A 221 -13.31 12.75 16.05
C GLU A 221 -12.40 11.54 16.28
N ALA A 222 -12.25 10.69 15.26
CA ALA A 222 -11.50 9.45 15.36
C ALA A 222 -9.99 9.71 15.45
N ASN A 223 -9.48 10.68 14.70
CA ASN A 223 -8.05 10.92 14.64
C ASN A 223 -7.63 12.05 15.58
N CYS A 224 -8.29 13.21 15.59
CA CYS A 224 -7.74 14.43 16.18
C CYS A 224 -8.11 14.70 17.65
N ILE A 225 -9.15 14.07 18.21
CA ILE A 225 -9.66 14.39 19.57
C ILE A 225 -8.81 13.73 20.70
N ALA A 226 -7.64 13.17 20.40
CA ALA A 226 -6.73 12.64 21.41
C ALA A 226 -5.92 13.75 22.12
N PRO A 227 -5.91 13.82 23.47
CA PRO A 227 -5.02 14.71 24.21
C PRO A 227 -3.55 14.44 23.86
N THR A 228 -2.75 15.50 23.70
CA THR A 228 -1.29 15.38 23.67
C THR A 228 -0.83 14.76 24.99
N LEU A 229 -0.10 13.63 24.93
CA LEU A 229 0.64 13.14 26.09
C LEU A 229 1.72 14.18 26.40
N SER A 230 1.43 15.05 27.37
CA SER A 230 2.40 16.02 27.86
C SER A 230 3.63 15.29 28.41
N ALA A 231 4.79 15.94 28.46
CA ALA A 231 5.96 15.41 29.17
C ALA A 231 5.68 15.12 30.66
N SER A 232 4.63 15.75 31.23
CA SER A 232 4.07 15.46 32.54
C SER A 232 3.07 14.28 32.58
N SER A 233 2.96 13.50 31.49
CA SER A 233 2.08 12.35 31.43
C SER A 233 2.48 11.34 32.52
N PRO A 234 1.51 10.83 33.29
CA PRO A 234 1.78 9.95 34.41
C PRO A 234 2.57 8.69 34.01
N ILE A 235 2.31 8.14 32.82
CA ILE A 235 3.06 7.00 32.25
C ILE A 235 4.53 7.35 32.08
N LEU A 236 4.84 8.42 31.35
CA LEU A 236 6.22 8.84 31.08
C LEU A 236 7.01 9.19 32.35
N SER A 237 6.30 9.61 33.41
CA SER A 237 6.93 9.96 34.69
C SER A 237 7.26 8.77 35.62
N GLN A 238 6.59 7.61 35.46
CA GLN A 238 6.88 6.41 36.27
C GLN A 238 7.96 5.52 35.67
N ILE A 239 8.15 5.58 34.36
CA ILE A 239 9.08 4.68 33.69
C ILE A 239 10.49 5.28 33.67
N SER A 240 10.98 5.75 34.83
CA SER A 240 12.33 6.33 34.94
C SER A 240 13.47 5.35 34.57
N GLU A 241 13.13 4.09 34.29
CA GLU A 241 14.02 3.01 33.84
C GLU A 241 13.67 2.45 32.42
N SER A 242 12.69 3.00 31.67
CA SER A 242 12.40 2.52 30.28
C SER A 242 13.43 3.01 29.27
N SER A 243 13.58 2.25 28.18
CA SER A 243 14.17 2.77 26.96
C SER A 243 13.22 3.77 26.29
N GLY A 244 13.75 4.82 25.67
CA GLY A 244 12.94 5.80 24.92
C GLY A 244 12.06 5.21 23.81
N ALA A 245 12.35 3.97 23.38
CA ALA A 245 11.53 3.22 22.44
C ALA A 245 10.16 2.83 23.03
N VAL A 246 10.12 2.46 24.32
CA VAL A 246 8.86 2.14 25.01
C VAL A 246 7.97 3.38 25.06
N ASP A 247 8.54 4.51 25.47
CA ASP A 247 7.82 5.79 25.57
C ASP A 247 7.26 6.24 24.22
N ALA A 248 8.05 6.11 23.14
CA ALA A 248 7.62 6.40 21.78
C ALA A 248 6.48 5.48 21.33
N ALA A 249 6.54 4.18 21.65
CA ALA A 249 5.50 3.21 21.32
C ALA A 249 4.18 3.49 22.06
N PHE A 250 4.24 3.81 23.35
CA PHE A 250 3.05 4.21 24.12
C PHE A 250 2.48 5.54 23.62
N HIS A 251 3.34 6.48 23.19
CA HIS A 251 2.89 7.72 22.60
C HIS A 251 2.12 7.50 21.30
N LEU A 252 2.63 6.63 20.42
CA LEU A 252 1.93 6.21 19.21
C LEU A 252 0.60 5.51 19.57
N LEU A 253 0.63 4.52 20.47
CA LEU A 253 -0.54 3.72 20.85
C LEU A 253 -1.68 4.60 21.38
N ALA A 254 -1.39 5.62 22.19
CA ALA A 254 -2.40 6.55 22.70
C ALA A 254 -3.11 7.36 21.59
N ARG A 255 -2.45 7.52 20.43
CA ARG A 255 -3.04 8.16 19.25
C ARG A 255 -3.86 7.17 18.45
N VAL A 256 -3.27 6.01 18.16
CA VAL A 256 -3.79 5.10 17.13
C VAL A 256 -4.71 3.99 17.64
N THR A 257 -4.76 3.74 18.95
CA THR A 257 -5.61 2.67 19.49
C THR A 257 -7.10 2.97 19.25
N PRO A 258 -7.88 2.02 18.69
CA PRO A 258 -9.32 2.18 18.53
C PRO A 258 -10.08 1.99 19.86
N ASN A 259 -9.42 1.44 20.89
CA ASN A 259 -10.02 1.15 22.18
C ASN A 259 -10.07 2.42 23.06
N ALA A 260 -11.26 3.00 23.21
CA ALA A 260 -11.46 4.25 23.95
C ALA A 260 -11.07 4.14 25.43
N THR A 261 -11.25 2.95 26.04
CA THR A 261 -10.86 2.71 27.45
C THR A 261 -9.35 2.72 27.60
N LEU A 262 -8.63 2.00 26.74
CA LEU A 262 -7.17 2.01 26.70
C LEU A 262 -6.66 3.41 26.38
N GLN A 263 -7.26 4.10 25.41
CA GLN A 263 -6.89 5.48 25.09
C GLN A 263 -7.05 6.41 26.31
N HIS A 264 -8.16 6.30 27.05
CA HIS A 264 -8.41 7.08 28.25
C HIS A 264 -7.40 6.73 29.36
N LEU A 265 -7.14 5.44 29.57
CA LEU A 265 -6.14 4.97 30.53
C LEU A 265 -4.74 5.51 30.20
N LEU A 266 -4.40 5.56 28.90
CA LEU A 266 -3.10 6.05 28.44
C LEU A 266 -2.94 7.57 28.59
N THR A 267 -4.03 8.34 28.55
CA THR A 267 -4.00 9.82 28.46
C THR A 267 -4.50 10.54 29.70
N SER A 268 -5.22 9.87 30.61
CA SER A 268 -5.79 10.49 31.81
C SER A 268 -4.79 10.57 32.96
N HIS A 269 -4.89 11.64 33.76
CA HIS A 269 -4.04 11.82 34.95
C HIS A 269 -4.49 10.94 36.14
N ASP A 270 -5.74 10.45 36.12
CA ASP A 270 -6.35 9.70 37.22
C ASP A 270 -6.03 8.19 37.20
N SER A 271 -5.47 7.66 36.09
CA SER A 271 -5.16 6.23 35.88
C SER A 271 -3.68 5.85 36.13
N PHE A 272 -2.97 6.62 36.96
CA PHE A 272 -1.51 6.53 37.15
C PHE A 272 -0.99 5.12 37.48
N THR A 273 -1.67 4.40 38.36
CA THR A 273 -1.20 3.08 38.84
C THR A 273 -1.37 2.00 37.78
N GLU A 274 -2.54 1.93 37.13
CA GLU A 274 -2.84 0.91 36.12
C GLU A 274 -1.99 1.08 34.86
N ALA A 275 -1.75 2.33 34.45
CA ALA A 275 -0.93 2.61 33.29
C ALA A 275 0.57 2.32 33.53
N GLY A 276 1.06 2.54 34.76
CA GLY A 276 2.40 2.15 35.19
C GLY A 276 2.59 0.63 35.23
N GLU A 277 1.60 -0.12 35.72
CA GLU A 277 1.63 -1.60 35.71
C GLU A 277 1.71 -2.15 34.29
N ILE A 278 0.91 -1.61 33.36
CA ILE A 278 0.94 -2.00 31.95
C ILE A 278 2.32 -1.75 31.33
N ALA A 279 2.89 -0.55 31.53
CA ALA A 279 4.21 -0.22 31.01
C ALA A 279 5.31 -1.13 31.59
N SER A 280 5.22 -1.47 32.87
CA SER A 280 6.19 -2.37 33.53
C SER A 280 6.16 -3.82 33.02
N SER A 281 5.09 -4.23 32.34
CA SER A 281 4.96 -5.57 31.75
C SER A 281 5.68 -5.72 30.39
N VAL A 282 6.07 -4.59 29.78
CA VAL A 282 6.80 -4.54 28.52
C VAL A 282 8.26 -4.91 28.76
N TYR A 283 8.78 -5.84 27.97
CA TYR A 283 10.19 -6.19 27.98
C TYR A 283 10.78 -6.11 26.56
N THR A 284 12.06 -5.78 26.48
CA THR A 284 12.75 -5.56 25.21
C THR A 284 13.71 -6.70 24.91
N THR A 285 13.61 -7.27 23.70
CA THR A 285 14.67 -8.09 23.10
C THR A 285 15.34 -7.33 21.96
N TYR A 286 16.50 -7.81 21.52
CA TYR A 286 17.24 -7.17 20.43
C TYR A 286 17.35 -8.13 19.25
N GLU A 287 17.16 -7.60 18.06
CA GLU A 287 17.46 -8.26 16.81
C GLU A 287 18.70 -7.58 16.21
N GLU A 288 19.71 -8.38 15.84
CA GLU A 288 20.84 -7.91 15.05
C GLU A 288 20.42 -7.96 13.58
N GLU A 289 20.42 -6.80 12.91
CA GLU A 289 20.22 -6.76 11.46
C GLU A 289 21.54 -7.16 10.77
N ASP A 290 21.53 -8.27 10.03
CA ASP A 290 22.72 -8.81 9.36
C ASP A 290 23.52 -7.72 8.64
N THR A 291 24.77 -7.54 9.05
CA THR A 291 25.62 -6.46 8.57
C THR A 291 26.19 -6.78 7.19
N VAL A 292 25.84 -5.90 6.25
CA VAL A 292 26.44 -5.66 4.92
C VAL A 292 26.07 -6.64 3.81
N HIS A 293 25.54 -6.08 2.71
CA HIS A 293 25.32 -6.78 1.45
C HIS A 293 26.67 -7.10 0.80
N PRO A 294 26.87 -8.27 0.14
CA PRO A 294 28.12 -8.55 -0.58
C PRO A 294 28.48 -7.46 -1.62
N LEU A 295 27.48 -6.89 -2.31
CA LEU A 295 27.72 -5.74 -3.20
C LEU A 295 28.00 -4.44 -2.45
N GLN A 296 27.46 -4.25 -1.24
CA GLN A 296 27.76 -3.05 -0.45
C GLN A 296 29.22 -3.06 -0.01
N ASP A 297 29.76 -4.19 0.43
CA ASP A 297 31.19 -4.32 0.73
C ASP A 297 32.03 -4.03 -0.52
N LYS A 298 31.65 -4.61 -1.67
CA LYS A 298 32.31 -4.36 -2.96
C LYS A 298 32.29 -2.88 -3.35
N LEU A 299 31.18 -2.17 -3.15
CA LEU A 299 30.97 -0.78 -3.62
C LEU A 299 31.28 0.28 -2.56
N SER A 300 31.53 -0.12 -1.30
CA SER A 300 31.80 0.76 -0.17
C SER A 300 32.92 1.77 -0.46
N HIS A 301 33.96 1.36 -1.19
CA HIS A 301 35.08 2.22 -1.57
C HIS A 301 34.70 3.32 -2.58
N ILE A 302 33.64 3.11 -3.37
CA ILE A 302 33.08 4.09 -4.30
C ILE A 302 32.19 5.06 -3.52
N LEU A 303 31.31 4.52 -2.66
CA LEU A 303 30.31 5.28 -1.93
C LEU A 303 30.91 6.14 -0.82
N ASN A 304 31.80 5.58 0.01
CA ASN A 304 32.35 6.23 1.21
C ASN A 304 33.90 6.15 1.30
N PRO A 305 34.67 6.77 0.38
CA PRO A 305 36.13 6.65 0.35
C PRO A 305 36.84 7.22 1.58
N ALA A 306 36.27 8.25 2.22
CA ALA A 306 36.87 8.94 3.36
C ALA A 306 36.84 8.10 4.66
N GLN A 307 35.90 7.17 4.79
CA GLN A 307 35.68 6.35 5.99
C GLN A 307 36.43 5.00 5.98
N ARG A 308 37.35 4.80 5.02
CA ARG A 308 38.15 3.57 4.86
C ARG A 308 39.03 3.20 6.06
N PHE A 309 39.16 4.09 7.06
CA PHE A 309 40.06 3.95 8.21
C PHE A 309 39.36 3.83 9.57
N THR A 310 38.02 3.88 9.64
CA THR A 310 37.25 3.78 10.88
C THR A 310 36.46 2.47 10.90
N SER A 311 37.06 1.42 11.45
CA SER A 311 36.48 0.08 11.54
C SER A 311 35.56 -0.09 12.76
N GLU A 312 34.58 0.80 12.97
CA GLU A 312 33.51 0.54 13.93
C GLU A 312 32.25 0.15 13.15
N GLN A 313 32.00 -1.16 13.08
CA GLN A 313 30.71 -1.70 12.68
C GLN A 313 29.68 -1.24 13.72
N HIS A 314 28.95 -0.18 13.42
CA HIS A 314 27.73 0.15 14.17
C HIS A 314 26.69 -0.93 13.84
N SER A 315 26.61 -1.96 14.70
CA SER A 315 25.53 -2.93 14.64
C SER A 315 24.20 -2.20 14.79
N LYS A 316 23.33 -2.30 13.78
CA LYS A 316 21.95 -1.88 13.88
C LYS A 316 21.27 -2.75 14.92
N ARG A 317 20.99 -2.17 16.10
CA ARG A 317 20.15 -2.83 17.10
C ARG A 317 18.72 -2.39 16.90
N VAL A 318 17.90 -3.32 16.43
CA VAL A 318 16.46 -3.16 16.43
C VAL A 318 15.92 -3.66 17.77
N GLN A 319 15.15 -2.83 18.44
CA GLN A 319 14.47 -3.19 19.70
C GLN A 319 13.12 -3.83 19.37
N LEU A 320 12.85 -5.00 19.94
CA LEU A 320 11.56 -5.68 19.87
C LEU A 320 10.88 -5.53 21.24
N LEU A 321 9.79 -4.78 21.28
CA LEU A 321 9.02 -4.51 22.49
C LEU A 321 7.88 -5.51 22.61
N HIS A 322 7.96 -6.41 23.58
CA HIS A 322 6.95 -7.44 23.84
C HIS A 322 5.89 -6.92 24.83
N ASN A 323 4.71 -7.53 24.82
CA ASN A 323 3.58 -7.18 25.71
C ASN A 323 3.08 -5.73 25.58
N VAL A 324 3.30 -5.06 24.45
CA VAL A 324 2.65 -3.77 24.19
C VAL A 324 1.12 -4.01 24.08
N PRO A 325 0.27 -3.24 24.77
CA PRO A 325 -1.18 -3.52 24.79
C PRO A 325 -1.82 -3.51 23.41
N SER A 326 -2.74 -4.45 23.20
CA SER A 326 -3.51 -4.63 21.95
C SER A 326 -2.69 -4.96 20.70
N THR A 327 -1.36 -5.04 20.79
CA THR A 327 -0.54 -5.46 19.65
C THR A 327 -0.62 -6.96 19.44
N GLN A 328 -0.62 -7.38 18.17
CA GLN A 328 -0.69 -8.79 17.78
C GLN A 328 0.69 -9.45 17.69
N SER A 329 1.74 -8.63 17.62
CA SER A 329 3.15 -9.00 17.53
C SER A 329 4.02 -8.00 18.30
N PRO A 330 5.29 -8.34 18.62
CA PRO A 330 6.22 -7.41 19.24
C PRO A 330 6.39 -6.15 18.40
N VAL A 331 6.38 -4.97 19.03
CA VAL A 331 6.58 -3.70 18.32
C VAL A 331 8.06 -3.56 17.99
N ARG A 332 8.36 -3.45 16.70
CA ARG A 332 9.73 -3.26 16.19
C ARG A 332 10.07 -1.76 16.25
N ALA A 333 11.17 -1.42 16.90
CA ALA A 333 11.61 -0.05 17.12
C ALA A 333 13.09 0.14 16.73
N GLN A 334 13.35 1.04 15.78
CA GLN A 334 14.69 1.35 15.28
C GLN A 334 15.01 2.84 15.52
N GLU A 335 16.20 3.15 16.04
CA GLU A 335 16.66 4.53 16.12
C GLU A 335 17.04 5.07 14.73
N VAL A 336 16.49 6.22 14.38
CA VAL A 336 16.62 6.87 13.07
C VAL A 336 16.71 8.38 13.21
N PHE A 337 17.01 9.06 12.12
CA PHE A 337 16.73 10.48 11.94
C PHE A 337 15.55 10.65 10.98
N VAL A 338 14.80 11.74 11.13
CA VAL A 338 13.75 12.17 10.20
C VAL A 338 13.98 13.60 9.79
N GLN A 339 13.68 13.92 8.54
CA GLN A 339 13.77 15.26 8.00
C GLN A 339 12.49 16.03 8.30
N VAL A 340 12.62 17.18 8.94
CA VAL A 340 11.49 18.04 9.31
C VAL A 340 11.65 19.41 8.65
N PRO A 341 10.72 19.81 7.76
CA PRO A 341 10.71 21.16 7.21
C PRO A 341 10.52 22.22 8.30
N VAL A 342 11.29 23.29 8.23
CA VAL A 342 11.13 24.46 9.10
C VAL A 342 9.96 25.31 8.59
N PRO A 343 9.00 25.70 9.44
CA PRO A 343 7.87 26.53 9.01
C PRO A 343 8.33 27.82 8.31
N ASP A 344 7.61 28.19 7.24
CA ASP A 344 7.84 29.43 6.47
C ASP A 344 9.27 29.56 5.86
N SER A 345 9.97 28.43 5.70
CA SER A 345 11.31 28.34 5.11
C SER A 345 11.41 27.12 4.18
N ASP A 346 12.37 27.14 3.25
CA ASP A 346 12.74 25.97 2.44
C ASP A 346 13.78 25.07 3.16
N GLU A 347 14.17 25.43 4.39
CA GLU A 347 15.11 24.68 5.21
C GLU A 347 14.48 23.42 5.80
N VAL A 348 15.31 22.37 5.90
CA VAL A 348 14.96 21.09 6.52
C VAL A 348 15.99 20.80 7.59
N VAL A 349 15.55 20.32 8.76
CA VAL A 349 16.41 19.94 9.89
C VAL A 349 16.28 18.45 10.20
N LEU A 350 17.34 17.86 10.76
CA LEU A 350 17.31 16.48 11.24
C LEU A 350 16.83 16.40 12.69
N VAL A 351 15.88 15.51 12.94
CA VAL A 351 15.35 15.21 14.29
C VAL A 351 15.59 13.75 14.63
N PRO A 352 16.19 13.43 15.80
CA PRO A 352 16.28 12.06 16.28
C PRO A 352 14.90 11.45 16.55
N ALA A 353 14.66 10.24 16.05
CA ALA A 353 13.37 9.56 16.13
C ALA A 353 13.51 8.04 16.30
N PHE A 354 12.41 7.39 16.65
CA PHE A 354 12.18 5.96 16.52
C PHE A 354 11.26 5.70 15.33
N HIS A 355 11.68 4.79 14.47
CA HIS A 355 10.85 4.15 13.47
C HIS A 355 10.18 2.93 14.11
N LEU A 356 8.85 2.90 14.10
CA LEU A 356 8.02 1.93 14.81
C LEU A 356 7.14 1.16 13.83
N THR A 357 7.09 -0.16 13.97
CA THR A 357 6.10 -1.01 13.29
C THR A 357 5.21 -1.68 14.33
N MET A 358 3.90 -1.44 14.26
CA MET A 358 2.92 -1.83 15.27
C MET A 358 1.68 -2.47 14.63
N GLU A 359 1.52 -3.78 14.80
CA GLU A 359 0.35 -4.54 14.35
C GLU A 359 -0.74 -4.54 15.43
N LEU A 360 -1.90 -3.95 15.13
CA LEU A 360 -3.12 -4.03 15.94
C LEU A 360 -4.13 -4.97 15.27
N SER A 361 -5.28 -5.23 15.93
CA SER A 361 -6.34 -6.11 15.41
C SER A 361 -6.87 -5.69 14.03
N HIS A 362 -7.11 -4.39 13.85
CA HIS A 362 -7.72 -3.81 12.63
C HIS A 362 -6.80 -2.90 11.84
N ASN A 363 -5.66 -2.50 12.40
CA ASN A 363 -4.73 -1.54 11.81
C ASN A 363 -3.31 -2.08 11.89
N TRP A 364 -2.45 -1.73 10.94
CA TRP A 364 -1.02 -1.97 11.07
C TRP A 364 -0.29 -0.71 10.68
N TYR A 365 0.42 -0.16 11.66
CA TYR A 365 1.10 1.11 11.51
C TYR A 365 2.58 0.93 11.31
N GLU A 366 3.09 1.71 10.37
CA GLU A 366 4.48 2.14 10.35
C GLU A 366 4.50 3.63 10.72
N ALA A 367 5.29 4.03 11.70
CA ALA A 367 5.30 5.41 12.17
C ALA A 367 6.67 5.88 12.60
N THR A 368 6.93 7.18 12.47
CA THR A 368 8.14 7.81 13.01
C THR A 368 7.75 8.73 14.16
N VAL A 369 8.32 8.49 15.33
CA VAL A 369 8.03 9.22 16.58
C VAL A 369 9.32 9.78 17.14
N SER A 370 9.34 11.01 17.65
CA SER A 370 10.57 11.59 18.19
C SER A 370 11.21 10.74 19.30
N ALA A 371 12.54 10.73 19.36
CA ALA A 371 13.28 9.90 20.32
C ALA A 371 13.30 10.46 21.74
N SER A 372 12.84 11.70 21.92
CA SER A 372 12.82 12.39 23.20
C SER A 372 11.58 13.29 23.32
N ALA A 373 11.24 13.63 24.56
CA ALA A 373 10.17 14.56 24.86
C ALA A 373 10.52 16.00 24.44
N PRO A 374 9.52 16.83 24.04
CA PRO A 374 8.12 16.48 23.81
C PRO A 374 7.95 15.48 22.65
N TYR A 375 7.24 14.38 22.92
CA TYR A 375 7.03 13.33 21.92
C TYR A 375 6.10 13.82 20.81
N LYS A 376 6.54 13.72 19.56
CA LYS A 376 5.81 14.12 18.36
C LYS A 376 5.79 12.97 17.36
N VAL A 377 4.65 12.78 16.69
CA VAL A 377 4.53 11.82 15.59
C VAL A 377 4.78 12.55 14.27
N TRP A 378 5.86 12.19 13.59
CA TRP A 378 6.31 12.84 12.36
C TRP A 378 5.66 12.22 11.12
N SER A 379 5.48 10.90 11.12
CA SER A 379 4.78 10.19 10.05
C SER A 379 4.00 9.00 10.59
N ILE A 380 2.92 8.66 9.89
CA ILE A 380 2.14 7.42 10.06
C ILE A 380 1.77 6.91 8.66
N VAL A 381 1.96 5.62 8.44
CA VAL A 381 1.35 4.84 7.36
C VAL A 381 0.42 3.83 8.03
N ASP A 382 -0.83 3.76 7.58
CA ASP A 382 -1.72 2.63 7.90
C ASP A 382 -1.76 1.70 6.70
N TRP A 383 -1.16 0.51 6.83
CA TRP A 383 -1.11 -0.46 5.74
C TRP A 383 -2.44 -1.13 5.45
N ALA A 384 -3.46 -0.99 6.30
CA ALA A 384 -4.76 -1.60 6.06
C ALA A 384 -5.78 -0.60 5.47
N ASN A 385 -5.35 0.59 5.02
CA ASN A 385 -6.19 1.77 4.72
C ASN A 385 -7.54 1.41 4.06
N ASP A 386 -8.66 1.85 4.64
CA ASP A 386 -10.01 1.29 4.35
C ASP A 386 -11.03 2.31 3.84
N PHE A 387 -11.99 1.81 3.05
CA PHE A 387 -13.23 2.49 2.70
C PHE A 387 -14.19 2.58 3.88
N TRP A 388 -14.63 3.79 4.23
CA TRP A 388 -15.67 4.01 5.24
C TRP A 388 -17.08 4.01 4.62
N GLU A 389 -17.95 3.15 5.12
CA GLU A 389 -19.41 3.22 4.91
C GLU A 389 -20.17 3.33 6.25
N GLU A 390 -21.31 4.02 6.23
CA GLU A 390 -22.17 4.18 7.40
C GLU A 390 -22.67 2.83 7.94
N GLY A 391 -22.52 2.60 9.25
CA GLY A 391 -23.12 1.47 9.96
C GLY A 391 -22.20 0.26 10.18
N VAL A 392 -20.92 0.35 9.84
CA VAL A 392 -19.92 -0.67 10.18
C VAL A 392 -19.71 -0.67 11.70
N VAL A 393 -20.24 -1.68 12.38
CA VAL A 393 -19.98 -1.96 13.80
C VAL A 393 -18.97 -3.10 13.86
N PHE A 394 -17.77 -2.81 14.36
CA PHE A 394 -16.77 -3.82 14.66
C PHE A 394 -17.26 -4.63 15.88
N SER A 395 -17.27 -5.96 15.75
CA SER A 395 -17.72 -6.86 16.81
C SER A 395 -16.53 -7.40 17.59
N ASP A 396 -16.41 -7.02 18.88
CA ASP A 396 -15.40 -7.56 19.79
C ASP A 396 -15.67 -9.01 20.24
N LYS A 397 -16.82 -9.60 19.85
CA LYS A 397 -17.19 -10.92 20.33
C LYS A 397 -16.44 -11.98 19.53
N PRO A 398 -15.59 -12.81 20.19
CA PRO A 398 -15.07 -14.01 19.56
C PRO A 398 -16.26 -14.86 19.12
N ALA A 399 -16.30 -15.23 17.83
CA ALA A 399 -17.15 -16.33 17.42
C ALA A 399 -16.80 -17.55 18.28
N LYS A 400 -17.80 -18.17 18.91
CA LYS A 400 -17.57 -19.39 19.68
C LYS A 400 -16.97 -20.44 18.74
N PRO A 401 -15.90 -21.15 19.13
CA PRO A 401 -15.36 -22.24 18.32
C PRO A 401 -16.45 -23.29 18.12
N PHE A 402 -16.95 -23.43 16.90
CA PHE A 402 -17.96 -24.42 16.56
C PHE A 402 -17.34 -25.54 15.74
N ASN A 403 -17.42 -26.75 16.29
CA ASN A 403 -17.09 -27.98 15.58
C ASN A 403 -18.17 -28.25 14.52
N VAL A 404 -17.93 -27.82 13.28
CA VAL A 404 -18.73 -28.29 12.15
C VAL A 404 -18.43 -29.77 11.94
N PRO A 405 -19.43 -30.68 11.95
CA PRO A 405 -19.22 -32.10 11.65
C PRO A 405 -18.90 -32.26 10.16
N VAL A 406 -17.61 -32.21 9.81
CA VAL A 406 -17.14 -32.44 8.44
C VAL A 406 -17.35 -33.92 8.09
N LYS A 407 -18.17 -34.19 7.06
CA LYS A 407 -18.33 -35.55 6.52
C LYS A 407 -17.00 -36.03 5.93
N LYS A 408 -16.52 -37.19 6.40
CA LYS A 408 -15.29 -37.82 5.88
C LYS A 408 -15.39 -38.07 4.37
N PRO A 409 -14.40 -37.67 3.55
CA PRO A 409 -14.41 -37.95 2.12
C PRO A 409 -14.28 -39.46 1.86
N ARG A 410 -14.98 -39.94 0.82
CA ARG A 410 -14.85 -41.30 0.29
C ARG A 410 -13.53 -41.43 -0.45
N ARG A 411 -12.92 -42.62 -0.38
CA ARG A 411 -11.69 -43.00 -1.09
C ARG A 411 -11.90 -42.83 -2.60
N GLU A 412 -11.25 -41.84 -3.21
CA GLU A 412 -11.29 -41.57 -4.65
C GLU A 412 -9.92 -41.78 -5.31
N LYS A 413 -9.93 -41.99 -6.63
CA LYS A 413 -8.78 -42.34 -7.46
C LYS A 413 -7.79 -41.16 -7.57
N LYS A 414 -6.50 -41.48 -7.71
CA LYS A 414 -5.40 -40.51 -7.93
C LYS A 414 -5.68 -39.65 -9.18
N SER A 415 -5.52 -38.33 -9.06
CA SER A 415 -5.52 -37.35 -10.14
C SER A 415 -4.11 -36.75 -10.24
N ASP A 416 -3.59 -36.54 -11.44
CA ASP A 416 -2.23 -36.03 -11.67
C ASP A 416 -2.13 -34.49 -11.49
N SER A 417 -3.25 -33.76 -11.42
CA SER A 417 -3.29 -32.31 -11.12
C SER A 417 -4.58 -31.91 -10.38
N ALA A 418 -4.54 -30.81 -9.62
CA ALA A 418 -5.71 -30.28 -8.90
C ALA A 418 -6.79 -29.78 -9.89
N SER A 419 -8.04 -29.63 -9.43
CA SER A 419 -9.09 -28.98 -10.22
C SER A 419 -10.02 -28.13 -9.36
N TYR A 420 -10.50 -27.01 -9.90
CA TYR A 420 -11.27 -26.00 -9.18
C TYR A 420 -12.59 -25.75 -9.89
N LEU A 421 -13.72 -25.80 -9.18
CA LEU A 421 -14.98 -25.24 -9.70
C LEU A 421 -15.01 -23.75 -9.36
N VAL A 422 -14.87 -22.86 -10.33
CA VAL A 422 -14.67 -21.41 -10.08
C VAL A 422 -15.27 -20.56 -11.19
N TYR A 423 -15.51 -19.28 -10.92
CA TYR A 423 -15.63 -18.29 -11.98
C TYR A 423 -14.24 -18.11 -12.60
N GLU A 424 -14.15 -18.31 -13.92
CA GLU A 424 -12.90 -18.23 -14.67
C GLU A 424 -12.28 -16.83 -14.56
N PHE A 425 -10.95 -16.77 -14.61
CA PHE A 425 -10.22 -15.51 -14.59
C PHE A 425 -10.71 -14.58 -15.71
N GLY A 426 -10.99 -13.31 -15.39
CA GLY A 426 -11.64 -12.34 -16.28
C GLY A 426 -13.15 -12.17 -16.05
N ILE A 427 -13.83 -13.14 -15.43
CA ILE A 427 -15.21 -12.96 -14.94
C ILE A 427 -15.15 -12.16 -13.64
N ASN A 428 -15.73 -10.95 -13.64
CA ASN A 428 -15.68 -10.07 -12.47
C ASN A 428 -16.49 -10.59 -11.29
N ASP A 429 -17.73 -11.03 -11.51
CA ASP A 429 -18.66 -11.36 -10.44
C ASP A 429 -19.75 -12.33 -10.90
N PRO A 430 -20.52 -12.94 -9.96
CA PRO A 430 -21.55 -13.93 -10.28
C PRO A 430 -22.70 -13.45 -11.16
N SER A 431 -22.90 -12.13 -11.34
CA SER A 431 -24.01 -11.59 -12.11
C SER A 431 -23.72 -11.43 -13.60
N VAL A 432 -22.44 -11.50 -14.01
CA VAL A 432 -22.03 -11.41 -15.42
C VAL A 432 -22.75 -12.50 -16.23
N PRO A 433 -23.68 -12.15 -17.13
CA PRO A 433 -24.57 -13.12 -17.73
C PRO A 433 -23.86 -13.93 -18.85
N PRO A 434 -24.41 -15.12 -19.17
CA PRO A 434 -23.92 -16.03 -20.22
C PRO A 434 -23.66 -15.44 -21.62
N SER A 435 -24.20 -14.27 -21.93
CA SER A 435 -24.27 -13.71 -23.29
C SER A 435 -23.29 -12.57 -23.56
N LEU A 436 -22.57 -12.07 -22.56
CA LEU A 436 -21.45 -11.16 -22.82
C LEU A 436 -20.16 -11.99 -22.94
N ASN A 437 -19.97 -12.54 -24.14
CA ASN A 437 -18.72 -13.18 -24.56
C ASN A 437 -17.64 -12.09 -24.69
N PHE A 438 -16.87 -11.90 -23.62
CA PHE A 438 -15.90 -10.82 -23.54
C PHE A 438 -14.51 -11.18 -24.05
N THR A 439 -14.12 -12.44 -24.12
CA THR A 439 -12.93 -12.84 -24.89
C THR A 439 -13.38 -13.95 -25.84
N GLY A 440 -12.94 -13.95 -27.09
CA GLY A 440 -13.44 -14.86 -28.13
C GLY A 440 -13.29 -16.37 -27.85
N ASN A 441 -12.84 -16.77 -26.65
CA ASN A 441 -12.64 -18.16 -26.21
C ASN A 441 -13.42 -18.59 -24.95
N HIS A 442 -14.06 -17.70 -24.17
CA HIS A 442 -14.88 -18.13 -23.03
C HIS A 442 -16.27 -18.55 -23.49
N THR A 443 -16.43 -19.81 -23.86
CA THR A 443 -17.73 -20.41 -24.22
C THR A 443 -18.52 -20.93 -23.01
N LYS A 444 -17.99 -20.75 -21.80
CA LYS A 444 -18.52 -21.37 -20.58
C LYS A 444 -19.16 -20.33 -19.65
N THR A 445 -20.35 -20.68 -19.19
CA THR A 445 -21.26 -19.83 -18.45
C THR A 445 -21.21 -20.18 -16.97
N GLY A 446 -21.20 -19.19 -16.08
CA GLY A 446 -21.12 -19.42 -14.64
C GLY A 446 -19.81 -20.11 -14.23
N ARG A 447 -19.85 -20.85 -13.11
CA ARG A 447 -18.65 -21.54 -12.61
C ARG A 447 -18.31 -22.74 -13.50
N SER A 448 -17.05 -22.84 -13.91
CA SER A 448 -16.52 -23.94 -14.70
C SER A 448 -15.46 -24.72 -13.92
N GLN A 449 -15.19 -25.95 -14.36
CA GLN A 449 -14.14 -26.77 -13.76
C GLN A 449 -12.82 -26.52 -14.48
N GLU A 450 -11.88 -25.89 -13.77
CA GLU A 450 -10.57 -25.51 -14.26
C GLU A 450 -9.48 -26.41 -13.65
N PRO A 451 -8.79 -27.23 -14.45
CA PRO A 451 -7.66 -28.00 -13.97
C PRO A 451 -6.44 -27.09 -13.74
N GLU A 452 -5.70 -27.31 -12.66
CA GLU A 452 -4.50 -26.56 -12.32
C GLU A 452 -3.45 -26.58 -13.44
N SER A 453 -3.29 -27.72 -14.11
CA SER A 453 -2.39 -27.88 -15.27
C SER A 453 -2.66 -26.93 -16.43
N LYS A 454 -3.83 -26.29 -16.48
CA LYS A 454 -4.16 -25.22 -17.43
C LYS A 454 -4.22 -23.84 -16.79
N ALA A 455 -4.55 -23.78 -15.50
CA ALA A 455 -4.76 -22.53 -14.80
C ALA A 455 -3.44 -21.91 -14.32
N ALA A 456 -2.54 -22.72 -13.76
CA ALA A 456 -1.24 -22.29 -13.24
C ALA A 456 -0.26 -22.00 -14.38
N ASP A 457 0.46 -20.89 -14.26
CA ASP A 457 1.57 -20.57 -15.15
C ASP A 457 2.82 -21.32 -14.67
N SER A 458 3.36 -22.20 -15.50
CA SER A 458 4.50 -23.05 -15.12
C SER A 458 5.82 -22.29 -14.95
N PHE A 459 5.90 -21.04 -15.41
CA PHE A 459 7.09 -20.20 -15.23
C PHE A 459 7.05 -19.46 -13.89
N ALA A 460 5.89 -18.87 -13.56
CA ALA A 460 5.65 -18.17 -12.30
C ALA A 460 5.49 -19.15 -11.12
N SER A 461 4.78 -20.26 -11.33
CA SER A 461 4.46 -21.29 -10.33
C SER A 461 4.99 -22.67 -10.77
N PRO A 462 6.32 -22.87 -10.83
CA PRO A 462 6.93 -24.10 -11.37
C PRO A 462 6.61 -25.37 -10.55
N LEU A 463 6.21 -25.23 -9.28
CA LEU A 463 5.79 -26.34 -8.41
C LEU A 463 4.27 -26.57 -8.44
N GLY A 464 3.53 -25.87 -9.30
CA GLY A 464 2.08 -25.70 -9.15
C GLY A 464 1.74 -24.81 -7.96
N TRP A 465 0.45 -24.63 -7.69
CA TRP A 465 0.01 -23.75 -6.60
C TRP A 465 0.07 -24.43 -5.23
N HIS A 466 0.05 -25.77 -5.17
CA HIS A 466 0.06 -26.55 -3.91
C HIS A 466 1.45 -27.03 -3.45
N GLY A 467 2.49 -26.81 -4.26
CA GLY A 467 3.83 -27.32 -4.00
C GLY A 467 4.73 -26.29 -3.31
N VAL A 468 5.41 -26.69 -2.22
CA VAL A 468 6.42 -25.88 -1.52
C VAL A 468 7.60 -26.75 -1.12
N PRO A 469 8.85 -26.27 -1.17
CA PRO A 469 10.00 -26.99 -0.62
C PRO A 469 9.85 -27.30 0.87
N VAL A 470 10.34 -28.46 1.29
CA VAL A 470 10.16 -29.00 2.67
C VAL A 470 10.76 -28.09 3.75
N ASP A 471 11.89 -27.44 3.46
CA ASP A 471 12.65 -26.59 4.38
C ASP A 471 11.96 -25.28 4.74
N VAL A 472 10.92 -24.90 4.00
CA VAL A 472 10.10 -23.71 4.28
C VAL A 472 8.60 -24.01 4.27
N ALA A 473 8.23 -25.30 4.32
CA ALA A 473 6.85 -25.74 4.32
C ALA A 473 6.17 -25.48 5.67
N TYR A 474 4.96 -24.93 5.65
CA TYR A 474 4.16 -24.70 6.86
C TYR A 474 3.91 -25.98 7.68
N PRO A 475 3.98 -25.92 9.02
CA PRO A 475 4.19 -24.73 9.88
C PRO A 475 5.68 -24.35 10.10
N TYR A 476 6.63 -24.99 9.41
CA TYR A 476 8.05 -24.70 9.54
C TYR A 476 8.38 -23.35 8.85
N PRO A 477 9.15 -22.43 9.48
CA PRO A 477 10.11 -22.65 10.59
C PRO A 477 9.55 -22.46 12.01
N ILE A 478 8.25 -22.26 12.20
CA ILE A 478 7.65 -21.97 13.50
C ILE A 478 7.42 -23.28 14.30
N GLY A 479 8.49 -24.01 14.63
CA GLY A 479 8.63 -24.97 15.75
C GLY A 479 7.48 -25.95 16.07
N GLY A 480 6.50 -26.12 15.19
CA GLY A 480 5.25 -26.83 15.43
C GLY A 480 5.33 -28.25 14.91
N ASP A 481 4.61 -29.15 15.58
CA ASP A 481 4.35 -30.49 15.06
C ASP A 481 3.62 -30.34 13.71
N LEU A 482 4.12 -30.97 12.64
CA LEU A 482 3.44 -31.05 11.33
C LEU A 482 2.00 -31.58 11.46
N GLN A 483 1.67 -32.25 12.57
CA GLN A 483 0.31 -32.69 12.91
C GLN A 483 -0.62 -31.58 13.40
N SER A 484 -0.12 -30.41 13.82
CA SER A 484 -0.95 -29.30 14.30
C SER A 484 -1.64 -28.59 13.13
N PHE A 485 -0.93 -28.35 12.03
CA PHE A 485 -1.52 -27.73 10.83
C PHE A 485 -2.72 -28.54 10.35
N LYS A 486 -3.92 -27.93 10.38
CA LYS A 486 -5.14 -28.50 9.77
C LYS A 486 -5.08 -28.46 8.24
N GLY A 487 -4.00 -29.00 7.67
CA GLY A 487 -3.84 -29.33 6.27
C GLY A 487 -3.12 -30.66 6.21
N LYS A 488 -3.80 -31.70 5.71
CA LYS A 488 -3.13 -32.98 5.52
C LYS A 488 -2.05 -32.77 4.46
N VAL A 489 -0.81 -33.02 4.83
CA VAL A 489 0.26 -33.18 3.86
C VAL A 489 -0.14 -34.34 2.95
N GLY A 490 -0.15 -34.10 1.63
CA GLY A 490 -0.48 -35.10 0.63
C GLY A 490 0.67 -36.11 0.46
N GLU A 491 1.25 -36.15 -0.74
CA GLU A 491 2.43 -36.97 -1.02
C GLU A 491 3.71 -36.15 -0.83
N TRP A 492 4.68 -36.72 -0.13
CA TRP A 492 6.06 -36.27 -0.10
C TRP A 492 6.77 -36.80 -1.35
N THR A 493 7.26 -35.91 -2.19
CA THR A 493 8.07 -36.30 -3.36
C THR A 493 9.46 -35.70 -3.20
N GLY A 494 10.36 -36.43 -2.53
CA GLY A 494 11.69 -35.92 -2.21
C GLY A 494 11.61 -34.68 -1.31
N ASP A 495 12.12 -33.56 -1.79
CA ASP A 495 12.26 -32.30 -1.06
C ASP A 495 11.07 -31.33 -1.24
N ILE A 496 9.94 -31.78 -1.79
CA ILE A 496 8.73 -30.96 -2.00
C ILE A 496 7.54 -31.52 -1.20
N VAL A 497 6.84 -30.62 -0.51
CA VAL A 497 5.53 -30.83 0.13
C VAL A 497 4.44 -30.41 -0.85
N ASN A 498 3.52 -31.33 -1.13
CA ASN A 498 2.28 -31.04 -1.86
C ASN A 498 1.10 -31.04 -0.90
N TYR A 499 0.46 -29.89 -0.72
CA TYR A 499 -0.72 -29.76 0.14
C TYR A 499 -1.97 -30.34 -0.53
N THR A 500 -2.91 -30.87 0.27
CA THR A 500 -4.26 -31.24 -0.20
C THR A 500 -5.31 -30.17 0.09
N VAL A 501 -4.86 -29.03 0.60
CA VAL A 501 -5.64 -27.86 1.03
C VAL A 501 -5.23 -26.64 0.23
N THR A 502 -5.96 -25.54 0.35
CA THR A 502 -5.63 -24.24 -0.27
C THR A 502 -4.43 -23.54 0.42
N ALA A 503 -3.26 -24.15 0.31
CA ALA A 503 -1.98 -23.63 0.80
C ALA A 503 -0.87 -23.99 -0.18
N GLY A 504 0.12 -23.11 -0.34
CA GLY A 504 1.29 -23.37 -1.15
C GLY A 504 2.22 -22.18 -1.27
N ASN A 505 2.95 -22.07 -2.39
CA ASN A 505 4.07 -21.12 -2.47
C ASN A 505 3.61 -19.67 -2.52
N ASN A 506 2.53 -19.36 -3.23
CA ASN A 506 2.13 -17.98 -3.49
C ASN A 506 1.19 -17.43 -2.39
N ALA A 507 0.39 -18.29 -1.78
CA ALA A 507 -0.60 -17.89 -0.79
C ALA A 507 -1.01 -19.05 0.14
N VAL A 508 -1.74 -18.68 1.20
CA VAL A 508 -2.53 -19.58 2.04
C VAL A 508 -3.93 -18.98 2.19
N CYS A 509 -4.96 -19.74 1.78
CA CYS A 509 -6.36 -19.31 1.88
C CYS A 509 -7.11 -20.13 2.92
N HIS A 510 -7.87 -19.45 3.77
CA HIS A 510 -8.67 -20.05 4.84
C HIS A 510 -9.84 -19.14 5.22
N GLU A 511 -10.79 -19.65 6.01
CA GLU A 511 -11.78 -18.79 6.67
C GLU A 511 -11.14 -17.98 7.81
N ASN A 512 -11.70 -16.82 8.14
CA ASN A 512 -11.33 -16.12 9.36
C ASN A 512 -12.52 -15.48 10.08
N TRP A 513 -13.54 -16.27 10.42
CA TRP A 513 -14.74 -15.72 11.08
C TRP A 513 -14.47 -15.05 12.43
N GLY A 514 -13.32 -15.35 13.06
CA GLY A 514 -12.89 -14.71 14.29
C GLY A 514 -12.27 -13.31 14.11
N GLY A 515 -11.91 -12.94 12.87
CA GLY A 515 -11.24 -11.66 12.57
C GLY A 515 -9.86 -11.51 13.23
N ARG A 516 -9.17 -12.62 13.50
CA ARG A 516 -7.91 -12.66 14.27
C ARG A 516 -6.69 -12.69 13.34
N SER A 517 -5.51 -12.47 13.92
CA SER A 517 -4.22 -12.61 13.24
C SER A 517 -3.80 -14.07 13.06
N ASP A 518 -4.19 -14.96 13.99
CA ASP A 518 -3.93 -16.39 13.91
C ASP A 518 -4.59 -16.99 12.65
N TRP A 519 -3.76 -17.61 11.80
CA TRP A 519 -4.20 -18.14 10.51
C TRP A 519 -3.81 -19.61 10.30
N ILE A 520 -2.73 -20.07 10.93
CA ILE A 520 -2.15 -21.41 10.76
C ILE A 520 -3.21 -22.50 10.97
N GLU A 521 -4.00 -22.36 12.03
CA GLU A 521 -5.00 -23.36 12.48
C GLU A 521 -6.43 -23.14 11.95
N ASN A 522 -6.64 -22.07 11.17
CA ASN A 522 -7.94 -21.73 10.63
C ASN A 522 -8.41 -22.78 9.61
N TYR A 523 -9.72 -22.92 9.48
CA TYR A 523 -10.28 -23.94 8.61
C TYR A 523 -10.03 -23.61 7.13
N ARG A 524 -9.70 -24.65 6.36
CA ARG A 524 -9.55 -24.61 4.91
C ARG A 524 -10.00 -25.92 4.30
N PRO A 525 -10.56 -25.93 3.07
CA PRO A 525 -11.06 -27.14 2.44
C PRO A 525 -9.93 -28.13 2.17
N ASP A 526 -10.04 -29.36 2.71
CA ASP A 526 -9.19 -30.51 2.35
C ASP A 526 -9.87 -31.31 1.24
N ALA A 527 -9.35 -31.19 0.02
CA ALA A 527 -9.85 -31.89 -1.15
C ALA A 527 -9.23 -33.29 -1.32
N GLY A 528 -8.44 -33.75 -0.33
CA GLY A 528 -7.74 -35.02 -0.35
C GLY A 528 -6.67 -35.10 -1.44
N VAL A 529 -6.10 -36.29 -1.62
CA VAL A 529 -5.00 -36.54 -2.56
C VAL A 529 -5.36 -36.26 -4.03
N SER A 530 -6.65 -36.25 -4.37
CA SER A 530 -7.11 -35.90 -5.73
C SER A 530 -7.13 -34.39 -5.98
N ARG A 531 -7.02 -33.55 -4.94
CA ARG A 531 -7.07 -32.08 -5.00
C ARG A 531 -8.23 -31.56 -5.86
N ASN A 532 -9.41 -32.18 -5.69
CA ASN A 532 -10.61 -31.84 -6.44
C ASN A 532 -11.51 -30.86 -5.66
N PHE A 533 -11.28 -29.55 -5.82
CA PHE A 533 -11.98 -28.46 -5.17
C PHE A 533 -13.29 -28.08 -5.90
N THR A 534 -14.22 -29.03 -6.00
CA THR A 534 -15.50 -28.87 -6.73
C THR A 534 -16.69 -28.62 -5.80
N TYR A 535 -16.64 -27.52 -5.05
CA TYR A 535 -17.69 -27.14 -4.08
C TYR A 535 -18.79 -26.28 -4.71
N LYS A 536 -20.06 -26.54 -4.35
CA LYS A 536 -21.20 -25.77 -4.87
C LYS A 536 -21.31 -24.42 -4.16
N TYR A 537 -21.60 -23.37 -4.92
CA TYR A 537 -21.94 -22.03 -4.42
C TYR A 537 -23.42 -21.82 -4.67
N LYS A 538 -24.19 -21.75 -3.58
CA LYS A 538 -25.65 -21.59 -3.62
C LYS A 538 -26.06 -20.71 -2.43
N PRO A 539 -25.85 -19.39 -2.51
CA PRO A 539 -26.29 -18.50 -1.46
C PRO A 539 -27.82 -18.52 -1.37
N VAL A 540 -28.35 -18.71 -0.17
CA VAL A 540 -29.80 -18.76 0.11
C VAL A 540 -30.02 -17.95 1.37
N SER A 541 -30.94 -16.98 1.31
CA SER A 541 -31.33 -16.26 2.53
C SER A 541 -32.06 -17.20 3.48
N PRO A 542 -31.80 -17.11 4.80
CA PRO A 542 -32.61 -17.79 5.79
C PRO A 542 -34.09 -17.34 5.69
N PRO A 543 -35.06 -18.18 6.11
CA PRO A 543 -36.50 -17.93 5.88
C PRO A 543 -37.11 -16.70 6.57
N ASN A 544 -36.36 -15.91 7.34
CA ASN A 544 -36.84 -14.79 8.13
C ASN A 544 -36.38 -13.44 7.54
N ASP A 545 -37.25 -12.42 7.54
CA ASP A 545 -36.94 -11.04 7.14
C ASP A 545 -36.03 -10.31 8.15
N ASP A 546 -34.96 -10.95 8.63
CA ASP A 546 -34.08 -10.36 9.63
C ASP A 546 -33.34 -9.10 9.10
N PRO A 547 -33.09 -8.09 9.93
CA PRO A 547 -32.38 -6.88 9.50
C PRO A 547 -30.93 -7.20 9.05
N ALA A 548 -30.36 -6.32 8.21
CA ALA A 548 -28.93 -6.38 7.87
C ALA A 548 -28.09 -6.30 9.16
N GLY A 549 -27.06 -7.14 9.27
CA GLY A 549 -26.27 -7.41 10.48
C GLY A 549 -26.67 -8.67 11.27
N SER A 550 -27.74 -9.41 10.94
CA SER A 550 -28.17 -10.56 11.74
C SER A 550 -27.22 -11.76 11.66
N ASP A 551 -26.99 -12.43 12.81
CA ASP A 551 -26.20 -13.67 12.91
C ASP A 551 -26.66 -14.76 11.91
N ASN A 552 -27.96 -14.80 11.57
CA ASN A 552 -28.55 -15.81 10.68
C ASN A 552 -28.05 -15.72 9.22
N GLU A 553 -27.85 -14.52 8.68
CA GLU A 553 -27.32 -14.33 7.31
C GLU A 553 -25.82 -14.65 7.26
N ILE A 554 -25.07 -14.28 8.31
CA ILE A 554 -23.65 -14.66 8.45
C ILE A 554 -23.52 -16.18 8.54
N GLU A 555 -24.36 -16.85 9.33
CA GLU A 555 -24.39 -18.32 9.40
C GLU A 555 -24.73 -18.97 8.05
N ALA A 556 -25.71 -18.42 7.32
CA ALA A 556 -26.04 -18.90 5.98
C ALA A 556 -24.85 -18.75 5.01
N ALA A 557 -24.03 -17.70 5.14
CA ALA A 557 -22.85 -17.50 4.33
C ALA A 557 -21.75 -18.56 4.57
N ARG A 558 -21.66 -19.09 5.80
CA ARG A 558 -20.69 -20.14 6.16
C ARG A 558 -20.95 -21.47 5.45
N GLU A 559 -22.18 -21.74 5.02
CA GLU A 559 -22.54 -23.00 4.35
C GLU A 559 -21.83 -23.20 3.00
N TYR A 560 -21.38 -22.12 2.37
CA TYR A 560 -20.65 -22.16 1.09
C TYR A 560 -19.16 -21.78 1.21
N ILE A 561 -18.60 -21.73 2.43
CA ILE A 561 -17.21 -21.32 2.68
C ILE A 561 -16.18 -22.08 1.84
N ASN A 562 -16.37 -23.38 1.60
CA ASN A 562 -15.44 -24.16 0.78
C ASN A 562 -15.38 -23.66 -0.67
N ALA A 563 -16.51 -23.20 -1.23
CA ALA A 563 -16.54 -22.60 -2.55
C ALA A 563 -15.85 -21.23 -2.54
N THR A 564 -16.06 -20.44 -1.49
CA THR A 564 -15.43 -19.13 -1.28
C THR A 564 -13.91 -19.23 -1.20
N VAL A 565 -13.39 -20.03 -0.26
CA VAL A 565 -11.95 -20.23 -0.09
C VAL A 565 -11.31 -20.77 -1.37
N SER A 566 -12.00 -21.65 -2.11
CA SER A 566 -11.49 -22.16 -3.40
C SER A 566 -11.48 -21.10 -4.52
N GLN A 567 -12.46 -20.18 -4.53
CA GLN A 567 -12.50 -19.07 -5.48
C GLN A 567 -11.39 -18.06 -5.18
N LEU A 568 -11.23 -17.67 -3.91
CA LEU A 568 -10.17 -16.78 -3.46
C LEU A 568 -8.79 -17.35 -3.82
N TRP A 569 -8.56 -18.63 -3.50
CA TRP A 569 -7.35 -19.37 -3.86
C TRP A 569 -7.03 -19.30 -5.36
N TYR A 570 -8.03 -19.57 -6.20
CA TYR A 570 -7.87 -19.52 -7.65
C TYR A 570 -7.53 -18.11 -8.13
N THR A 571 -8.30 -17.10 -7.71
CA THR A 571 -8.10 -15.71 -8.15
C THR A 571 -6.73 -15.19 -7.71
N VAL A 572 -6.34 -15.39 -6.45
CA VAL A 572 -5.06 -14.93 -5.89
C VAL A 572 -3.87 -15.54 -6.65
N ASN A 573 -3.89 -16.86 -6.88
CA ASN A 573 -2.81 -17.51 -7.61
C ASN A 573 -2.75 -17.08 -9.09
N LYS A 574 -3.91 -16.85 -9.74
CA LYS A 574 -3.93 -16.30 -11.11
C LYS A 574 -3.36 -14.89 -11.17
N VAL A 575 -3.68 -14.03 -10.20
CA VAL A 575 -3.13 -12.67 -10.14
C VAL A 575 -1.62 -12.68 -9.88
N HIS A 576 -1.15 -13.53 -8.95
CA HIS A 576 0.28 -13.76 -8.74
C HIS A 576 0.97 -14.12 -10.06
N ASP A 577 0.48 -15.17 -10.73
CA ASP A 577 1.06 -15.66 -11.98
C ASP A 577 1.04 -14.58 -13.07
N LEU A 578 -0.03 -13.78 -13.14
CA LEU A 578 -0.12 -12.67 -14.08
C LEU A 578 0.95 -11.61 -13.80
N TYR A 579 1.00 -11.06 -12.59
CA TYR A 579 1.96 -10.01 -12.24
C TYR A 579 3.40 -10.48 -12.38
N TYR A 580 3.68 -11.75 -12.09
CA TYR A 580 4.99 -12.35 -12.33
C TYR A 580 5.41 -12.23 -13.80
N ARG A 581 4.52 -12.52 -14.76
CA ARG A 581 4.81 -12.40 -16.20
C ARG A 581 5.04 -10.95 -16.67
N TYR A 582 4.63 -9.96 -15.87
CA TYR A 582 4.86 -8.53 -16.12
C TYR A 582 5.96 -7.93 -15.20
N GLY A 583 6.74 -8.79 -14.54
CA GLY A 583 7.95 -8.40 -13.83
C GLY A 583 7.77 -8.19 -12.32
N PHE A 584 6.67 -8.63 -11.71
CA PHE A 584 6.59 -8.77 -10.25
C PHE A 584 7.12 -10.15 -9.83
N THR A 585 8.44 -10.29 -9.89
CA THR A 585 9.21 -11.50 -9.57
C THR A 585 9.83 -11.43 -8.18
N GLU A 586 10.55 -12.46 -7.79
CA GLU A 586 11.20 -12.61 -6.48
C GLU A 586 12.11 -11.42 -6.15
N VAL A 587 13.01 -11.04 -7.05
CA VAL A 587 13.92 -9.90 -6.83
C VAL A 587 13.22 -8.55 -6.74
N THR A 588 11.98 -8.46 -7.26
CA THR A 588 11.15 -7.26 -7.18
C THR A 588 10.19 -7.29 -6.00
N GLY A 589 10.35 -8.26 -5.09
CA GLY A 589 9.56 -8.38 -3.87
C GLY A 589 8.15 -8.92 -4.10
N ASN A 590 8.00 -9.93 -4.95
CA ASN A 590 6.74 -10.67 -5.05
C ASN A 590 6.44 -11.45 -3.75
N PHE A 591 5.28 -12.11 -3.70
CA PHE A 591 4.84 -12.82 -2.49
C PHE A 591 5.00 -14.33 -2.67
N GLN A 592 6.08 -14.89 -2.13
CA GLN A 592 6.37 -16.31 -2.22
C GLN A 592 6.99 -16.87 -0.93
N GLN A 593 6.49 -18.04 -0.52
CA GLN A 593 7.06 -18.74 0.63
C GLN A 593 8.52 -19.15 0.35
N HIS A 594 8.80 -19.60 -0.87
CA HIS A 594 10.13 -19.93 -1.34
C HIS A 594 10.43 -19.29 -2.69
N ASN A 595 11.58 -18.62 -2.79
CA ASN A 595 11.99 -17.91 -4.01
C ASN A 595 12.79 -18.79 -4.98
N LEU A 596 12.96 -20.08 -4.70
CA LEU A 596 13.58 -21.06 -5.62
C LEU A 596 14.98 -20.66 -6.12
N LEU A 597 15.75 -20.03 -5.22
CA LEU A 597 17.07 -19.46 -5.52
C LEU A 597 17.07 -18.35 -6.59
N ARG A 598 15.92 -17.70 -6.80
CA ARG A 598 15.73 -16.64 -7.80
C ARG A 598 15.98 -15.21 -7.31
N GLY A 599 16.36 -15.05 -6.04
CA GLY A 599 16.61 -13.75 -5.40
C GLY A 599 15.44 -13.29 -4.54
N GLY A 600 15.43 -12.03 -4.12
CA GLY A 600 14.45 -11.50 -3.17
C GLY A 600 14.52 -12.12 -1.77
N LEU A 601 13.60 -11.74 -0.90
CA LEU A 601 13.38 -12.37 0.41
C LEU A 601 12.08 -13.18 0.38
N GLY A 602 12.17 -14.50 0.54
CA GLY A 602 11.00 -15.36 0.63
C GLY A 602 10.40 -15.37 2.05
N SER A 603 9.59 -16.39 2.36
CA SER A 603 8.79 -16.49 3.59
C SER A 603 7.71 -15.43 3.71
N ASP A 604 7.12 -15.04 2.57
CA ASP A 604 6.17 -13.95 2.51
C ASP A 604 4.98 -14.21 1.57
N SER A 605 4.58 -15.47 1.42
CA SER A 605 3.34 -15.81 0.70
C SER A 605 2.13 -15.09 1.32
N ILE A 606 1.11 -14.83 0.52
CA ILE A 606 -0.05 -14.05 0.96
C ILE A 606 -0.93 -14.85 1.93
N ILE A 607 -1.19 -14.32 3.12
CA ILE A 607 -2.23 -14.83 4.01
C ILE A 607 -3.56 -14.23 3.56
N THR A 608 -4.53 -15.07 3.22
CA THR A 608 -5.80 -14.61 2.65
C THR A 608 -6.99 -15.15 3.45
N ASN A 609 -7.75 -14.22 3.99
CA ASN A 609 -8.85 -14.47 4.90
C ASN A 609 -10.18 -14.32 4.17
N ALA A 610 -10.83 -15.44 3.86
CA ALA A 610 -12.18 -15.46 3.31
C ALA A 610 -13.23 -15.24 4.40
N GLN A 611 -14.29 -14.49 4.08
CA GLN A 611 -15.38 -14.15 5.02
C GLN A 611 -14.85 -13.68 6.39
N ASP A 612 -13.83 -12.83 6.38
CA ASP A 612 -13.15 -12.39 7.59
C ASP A 612 -14.13 -11.63 8.50
N GLY A 613 -14.21 -12.05 9.76
CA GLY A 613 -15.17 -11.56 10.74
C GLY A 613 -14.80 -10.21 11.36
N SER A 614 -13.66 -9.62 10.98
CA SER A 614 -13.25 -8.29 11.47
C SER A 614 -14.04 -7.15 10.84
N GLY A 615 -14.82 -7.39 9.79
CA GLY A 615 -15.62 -6.36 9.12
C GLY A 615 -16.72 -6.90 8.20
N LEU A 616 -17.49 -5.97 7.63
CA LEU A 616 -18.47 -6.20 6.57
C LEU A 616 -18.37 -5.05 5.56
N ASN A 617 -18.84 -5.28 4.32
CA ASN A 617 -18.97 -4.27 3.26
C ASN A 617 -17.65 -3.58 2.87
N ASN A 618 -16.53 -4.31 2.98
CA ASN A 618 -15.21 -3.80 2.64
C ASN A 618 -14.23 -4.96 2.32
N ALA A 619 -12.97 -4.63 2.09
CA ALA A 619 -11.83 -5.54 2.12
C ALA A 619 -10.57 -4.72 2.45
N ASN A 620 -9.44 -5.37 2.75
CA ASN A 620 -8.13 -4.71 2.83
C ASN A 620 -6.98 -5.65 2.50
N PHE A 621 -5.86 -5.04 2.15
CA PHE A 621 -4.59 -5.72 1.96
C PHE A 621 -3.46 -5.01 2.71
N MET A 622 -2.80 -5.74 3.61
CA MET A 622 -1.70 -5.26 4.42
C MET A 622 -0.37 -5.68 3.78
N THR A 623 0.48 -4.72 3.43
CA THR A 623 1.73 -4.98 2.68
C THR A 623 2.98 -4.60 3.48
N PRO A 624 3.47 -5.46 4.38
CA PRO A 624 4.78 -5.25 5.00
C PRO A 624 5.90 -5.38 3.94
N PRO A 625 7.14 -4.94 4.27
CA PRO A 625 8.30 -5.11 3.39
C PRO A 625 8.57 -6.56 2.97
N ASP A 626 9.40 -6.74 1.95
CA ASP A 626 9.85 -8.05 1.44
C ASP A 626 10.32 -9.00 2.56
N GLY A 627 9.94 -10.28 2.45
CA GLY A 627 10.24 -11.29 3.46
C GLY A 627 9.30 -11.33 4.68
N GLN A 628 8.21 -10.57 4.67
CA GLN A 628 7.13 -10.65 5.65
C GLN A 628 5.78 -10.91 4.99
N HIS A 629 5.01 -11.86 5.51
CA HIS A 629 3.70 -12.23 4.99
C HIS A 629 2.75 -11.01 4.90
N PRO A 630 2.26 -10.64 3.71
CA PRO A 630 1.14 -9.73 3.61
C PRO A 630 -0.16 -10.43 3.98
N ARG A 631 -1.19 -9.64 4.25
CA ARG A 631 -2.50 -10.16 4.67
C ARG A 631 -3.63 -9.50 3.91
N CYS A 632 -4.35 -10.29 3.12
CA CYS A 632 -5.57 -9.90 2.41
C CYS A 632 -6.80 -10.35 3.21
N ARG A 633 -7.69 -9.44 3.58
CA ARG A 633 -8.93 -9.75 4.28
C ARG A 633 -10.13 -9.39 3.41
N MET A 634 -10.93 -10.40 3.09
CA MET A 634 -12.14 -10.25 2.29
C MET A 634 -13.37 -10.35 3.21
N TYR A 635 -14.34 -9.45 3.03
CA TYR A 635 -15.53 -9.43 3.88
C TYR A 635 -16.81 -9.82 3.13
N LEU A 636 -17.80 -10.24 3.93
CA LEU A 636 -19.18 -10.36 3.47
C LEU A 636 -19.79 -8.96 3.30
N TRP A 637 -20.71 -8.84 2.34
CA TRP A 637 -21.45 -7.63 2.04
C TRP A 637 -22.93 -7.80 2.38
N SER A 638 -23.41 -6.98 3.33
CA SER A 638 -24.77 -6.98 3.85
C SER A 638 -25.74 -6.07 3.08
N THR A 639 -25.34 -5.60 1.89
CA THR A 639 -26.09 -4.67 1.03
C THR A 639 -27.18 -5.33 0.18
N ALA A 640 -27.22 -6.68 0.18
CA ALA A 640 -28.19 -7.50 -0.52
C ALA A 640 -28.69 -8.65 0.35
N LYS A 641 -29.79 -9.27 -0.05
CA LYS A 641 -30.29 -10.53 0.51
C LYS A 641 -30.39 -11.61 -0.59
N PRO A 642 -29.74 -12.78 -0.43
CA PRO A 642 -28.76 -13.11 0.61
C PRO A 642 -27.53 -12.19 0.54
N TYR A 643 -26.72 -12.22 1.60
CA TYR A 643 -25.44 -11.48 1.62
C TYR A 643 -24.58 -11.90 0.45
N ARG A 644 -23.85 -10.93 -0.09
CA ARG A 644 -22.91 -11.15 -1.18
C ARG A 644 -21.54 -11.36 -0.59
N ASP A 645 -20.87 -12.42 -1.02
CA ASP A 645 -19.53 -12.74 -0.54
C ASP A 645 -18.50 -11.97 -1.38
N GLY A 646 -17.77 -11.02 -0.79
CA GLY A 646 -16.84 -10.16 -1.51
C GLY A 646 -15.72 -10.94 -2.21
N ASP A 647 -15.35 -12.09 -1.65
CA ASP A 647 -14.45 -13.10 -2.25
C ASP A 647 -14.90 -13.61 -3.64
N MET A 648 -16.20 -13.51 -3.96
CA MET A 648 -16.75 -13.92 -5.25
C MET A 648 -16.71 -12.80 -6.31
N GLU A 649 -16.36 -11.57 -5.94
CA GLU A 649 -16.11 -10.48 -6.88
C GLU A 649 -14.60 -10.32 -7.11
N ALA A 650 -14.11 -10.86 -8.23
CA ALA A 650 -12.71 -10.82 -8.62
C ALA A 650 -12.16 -9.38 -8.67
N GLY A 651 -12.98 -8.39 -9.05
CA GLY A 651 -12.55 -6.99 -9.05
C GLY A 651 -12.10 -6.48 -7.68
N ILE A 652 -12.76 -6.90 -6.58
CA ILE A 652 -12.34 -6.53 -5.22
C ILE A 652 -11.06 -7.28 -4.86
N VAL A 653 -11.00 -8.59 -5.09
CA VAL A 653 -9.79 -9.39 -4.79
C VAL A 653 -8.56 -8.85 -5.55
N ILE A 654 -8.71 -8.51 -6.84
CA ILE A 654 -7.63 -7.96 -7.66
C ILE A 654 -7.20 -6.57 -7.15
N HIS A 655 -8.17 -5.72 -6.75
CA HIS A 655 -7.88 -4.42 -6.16
C HIS A 655 -7.00 -4.58 -4.91
N GLU A 656 -7.39 -5.46 -3.99
CA GLU A 656 -6.60 -5.75 -2.78
C GLU A 656 -5.19 -6.23 -3.11
N LEU A 657 -5.05 -7.19 -4.03
CA LEU A 657 -3.74 -7.70 -4.45
C LEU A 657 -2.87 -6.62 -5.13
N SER A 658 -3.49 -5.61 -5.72
CA SER A 658 -2.79 -4.49 -6.35
C SER A 658 -2.22 -3.49 -5.33
N HIS A 659 -2.77 -3.41 -4.12
CA HIS A 659 -2.10 -2.72 -3.01
C HIS A 659 -0.77 -3.40 -2.70
N GLY A 660 -0.77 -4.74 -2.61
CA GLY A 660 0.45 -5.54 -2.46
C GLY A 660 1.51 -5.21 -3.52
N LEU A 661 1.09 -5.26 -4.79
CA LEU A 661 1.94 -4.95 -5.93
C LEU A 661 2.51 -3.52 -5.87
N SER A 662 1.64 -2.52 -5.78
CA SER A 662 2.05 -1.10 -5.87
C SER A 662 2.93 -0.68 -4.70
N ILE A 663 2.66 -1.19 -3.50
CA ILE A 663 3.46 -0.90 -2.30
C ILE A 663 4.84 -1.58 -2.38
N ARG A 664 4.94 -2.85 -2.81
CA ARG A 664 6.25 -3.54 -2.94
C ARG A 664 7.14 -2.95 -4.03
N LEU A 665 6.55 -2.51 -5.15
CA LEU A 665 7.33 -1.97 -6.27
C LEU A 665 7.79 -0.53 -6.03
N THR A 666 6.97 0.32 -5.39
CA THR A 666 7.26 1.74 -5.22
C THR A 666 8.31 1.98 -4.15
N GLY A 667 9.44 2.59 -4.52
CA GLY A 667 10.54 2.88 -3.58
C GLY A 667 11.35 1.65 -3.14
N GLY A 668 11.12 0.50 -3.77
CA GLY A 668 11.86 -0.75 -3.62
C GLY A 668 11.28 -1.71 -2.56
N PRO A 669 11.48 -3.03 -2.71
CA PRO A 669 10.83 -4.08 -1.90
C PRO A 669 10.96 -3.95 -0.37
N ALA A 670 12.05 -3.35 0.11
CA ALA A 670 12.28 -3.16 1.54
C ALA A 670 11.59 -1.92 2.14
N ASN A 671 10.85 -1.12 1.35
CA ASN A 671 10.25 0.13 1.80
C ASN A 671 8.75 0.24 1.46
N SER A 672 7.90 -0.27 2.36
CA SER A 672 6.44 -0.26 2.20
C SER A 672 5.75 1.04 2.61
N ALA A 673 6.49 2.10 2.94
CA ALA A 673 5.91 3.38 3.38
C ALA A 673 5.62 4.37 2.23
N CYS A 674 5.94 4.00 0.99
CA CYS A 674 5.96 4.94 -0.14
C CYS A 674 4.60 5.27 -0.75
N MET A 675 3.53 4.71 -0.21
CA MET A 675 2.17 4.76 -0.76
C MET A 675 1.13 5.03 0.34
N GLY A 676 1.54 5.71 1.42
CA GLY A 676 0.77 5.73 2.67
C GLY A 676 -0.35 6.76 2.75
N TRP A 677 -0.33 7.85 1.95
CA TRP A 677 -1.23 8.99 2.13
C TRP A 677 -1.31 9.93 0.92
N GLY A 678 -2.23 10.89 0.95
CA GLY A 678 -2.31 11.95 -0.05
C GLY A 678 -2.45 11.45 -1.48
N GLU A 679 -1.74 12.09 -2.42
CA GLU A 679 -1.73 11.66 -3.83
C GLU A 679 -1.11 10.26 -4.01
N SER A 680 -0.04 9.91 -3.29
CA SER A 680 0.59 8.59 -3.42
C SER A 680 -0.36 7.47 -2.96
N GLY A 681 -0.93 7.59 -1.77
CA GLY A 681 -1.94 6.64 -1.27
C GLY A 681 -3.20 6.61 -2.15
N GLY A 682 -3.61 7.77 -2.68
CA GLY A 682 -4.69 7.85 -3.65
C GLY A 682 -4.39 7.09 -4.94
N MET A 683 -3.21 7.24 -5.51
CA MET A 683 -2.82 6.45 -6.68
C MET A 683 -2.76 4.96 -6.34
N GLY A 684 -2.42 4.57 -5.10
CA GLY A 684 -2.50 3.18 -4.60
C GLY A 684 -3.86 2.54 -4.86
N GLU A 685 -4.92 3.24 -4.46
CA GLU A 685 -6.32 2.88 -4.74
C GLU A 685 -6.62 2.85 -6.25
N GLY A 686 -6.10 3.85 -6.97
CA GLY A 686 -6.32 4.00 -8.40
C GLY A 686 -5.69 2.88 -9.23
N TRP A 687 -4.50 2.41 -8.85
CA TRP A 687 -3.85 1.25 -9.48
C TRP A 687 -4.64 -0.02 -9.28
N GLY A 688 -5.22 -0.23 -8.10
CA GLY A 688 -6.10 -1.37 -7.83
C GLY A 688 -7.34 -1.39 -8.70
N ASP A 689 -8.04 -0.25 -8.79
CA ASP A 689 -9.20 -0.10 -9.66
C ASP A 689 -8.84 -0.26 -11.14
N PHE A 690 -7.71 0.32 -11.57
CA PHE A 690 -7.22 0.23 -12.94
C PHE A 690 -6.88 -1.21 -13.35
N LEU A 691 -6.14 -1.95 -12.52
CA LEU A 691 -5.76 -3.34 -12.82
C LEU A 691 -6.96 -4.27 -12.76
N ALA A 692 -7.84 -4.11 -11.76
CA ALA A 692 -9.10 -4.84 -11.68
C ALA A 692 -9.96 -4.62 -12.93
N THR A 693 -10.07 -3.36 -13.38
CA THR A 693 -10.82 -2.99 -14.59
C THR A 693 -10.16 -3.56 -15.84
N THR A 694 -8.83 -3.46 -15.97
CA THR A 694 -8.08 -3.94 -17.14
C THR A 694 -8.16 -5.46 -17.29
N ILE A 695 -8.08 -6.21 -16.19
CA ILE A 695 -8.13 -7.68 -16.18
C ILE A 695 -9.52 -8.21 -16.58
N ARG A 696 -10.60 -7.49 -16.24
CA ARG A 696 -11.97 -7.85 -16.63
C ARG A 696 -12.41 -7.29 -17.99
N LEU A 697 -11.55 -6.56 -18.70
CA LEU A 697 -11.90 -6.03 -20.02
C LEU A 697 -12.18 -7.18 -21.00
N GLY A 698 -13.24 -7.03 -21.79
CA GLY A 698 -13.46 -7.84 -22.97
C GLY A 698 -13.11 -7.13 -24.28
N MET A 699 -13.14 -7.86 -25.40
CA MET A 699 -13.00 -7.37 -26.77
C MET A 699 -14.03 -6.28 -27.11
N GLU A 700 -15.29 -6.42 -26.68
CA GLU A 700 -16.31 -5.35 -26.79
C GLU A 700 -16.13 -4.28 -25.68
N GLY A 701 -15.39 -4.64 -24.64
CA GLY A 701 -15.11 -3.86 -23.45
C GLY A 701 -14.12 -2.72 -23.63
N ALA A 702 -13.39 -2.68 -24.77
CA ALA A 702 -12.61 -1.51 -25.17
C ALA A 702 -13.47 -0.26 -25.49
N LYS A 703 -14.80 -0.32 -25.27
CA LYS A 703 -15.76 0.78 -25.48
C LYS A 703 -16.82 0.90 -24.37
N GLY A 704 -16.66 0.17 -23.25
CA GLY A 704 -17.68 0.09 -22.19
C GLY A 704 -17.35 0.91 -20.95
N ASP A 705 -18.37 1.19 -20.13
CA ASP A 705 -18.22 1.85 -18.83
C ASP A 705 -18.09 0.81 -17.71
N TYR A 706 -17.19 1.04 -16.74
CA TYR A 706 -16.88 0.06 -15.69
C TYR A 706 -17.07 0.60 -14.28
N ALA A 707 -17.93 -0.07 -13.52
CA ALA A 707 -18.16 0.20 -12.11
C ALA A 707 -17.39 -0.79 -11.23
N MET A 708 -16.82 -0.30 -10.13
CA MET A 708 -16.15 -1.11 -9.12
C MET A 708 -17.11 -1.54 -7.99
N GLY A 709 -17.03 -2.80 -7.57
CA GLY A 709 -17.78 -3.34 -6.44
C GLY A 709 -19.30 -3.36 -6.64
N ALA A 710 -19.80 -3.24 -7.88
CA ALA A 710 -21.21 -3.02 -8.17
C ALA A 710 -22.09 -4.20 -7.72
N TRP A 711 -21.58 -5.42 -7.89
CA TRP A 711 -22.28 -6.61 -7.42
C TRP A 711 -22.21 -6.68 -5.90
N ALA A 712 -21.05 -6.71 -5.27
CA ALA A 712 -20.94 -6.86 -3.82
C ALA A 712 -21.70 -5.76 -3.06
N ALA A 713 -21.60 -4.49 -3.50
CA ALA A 713 -22.29 -3.36 -2.88
C ALA A 713 -23.77 -3.23 -3.25
N ASN A 714 -24.27 -4.07 -4.17
CA ASN A 714 -25.65 -4.02 -4.66
C ASN A 714 -26.05 -2.62 -5.18
N ARG A 715 -25.12 -1.98 -5.90
CA ARG A 715 -25.24 -0.63 -6.44
C ARG A 715 -24.87 -0.66 -7.90
N ALA A 716 -25.81 -0.35 -8.79
CA ALA A 716 -25.59 -0.42 -10.24
C ALA A 716 -24.41 0.45 -10.72
N LYS A 717 -24.10 1.55 -10.01
CA LYS A 717 -22.96 2.44 -10.32
C LYS A 717 -21.67 2.09 -9.56
N GLY A 718 -21.68 1.05 -8.74
CA GLY A 718 -20.54 0.70 -7.89
C GLY A 718 -20.39 1.58 -6.64
N ILE A 719 -19.19 1.55 -6.09
CA ILE A 719 -18.81 2.23 -4.83
C ILE A 719 -18.07 3.56 -5.01
N ARG A 720 -17.61 3.86 -6.23
CA ARG A 720 -16.93 5.11 -6.59
C ARG A 720 -17.94 6.22 -6.93
N ASN A 721 -17.51 7.48 -6.95
CA ASN A 721 -18.39 8.60 -7.27
C ASN A 721 -18.81 8.61 -8.75
N TYR A 722 -17.88 8.21 -9.63
CA TYR A 722 -18.10 8.07 -11.06
C TYR A 722 -17.73 6.67 -11.54
N ILE A 723 -18.36 6.26 -12.64
CA ILE A 723 -18.05 5.02 -13.35
C ILE A 723 -16.89 5.33 -14.30
N TYR A 724 -15.91 4.43 -14.44
CA TYR A 724 -14.80 4.62 -15.37
C TYR A 724 -15.31 4.63 -16.81
N SER A 725 -15.01 5.69 -17.55
CA SER A 725 -15.59 5.94 -18.87
C SER A 725 -14.79 6.94 -19.69
N THR A 726 -14.59 6.64 -20.98
CA THR A 726 -14.02 7.60 -21.94
C THR A 726 -14.93 8.79 -22.19
N ASN A 727 -16.22 8.70 -21.83
CA ASN A 727 -17.19 9.78 -21.96
C ASN A 727 -17.11 10.76 -20.77
N GLU A 728 -16.68 11.99 -21.03
CA GLU A 728 -16.52 13.04 -20.02
C GLU A 728 -17.83 13.49 -19.36
N THR A 729 -18.98 13.18 -19.95
CA THR A 729 -20.27 13.42 -19.29
C THR A 729 -20.58 12.35 -18.23
N VAL A 730 -20.11 11.13 -18.44
CA VAL A 730 -20.26 10.01 -17.49
C VAL A 730 -19.24 10.14 -16.37
N ASN A 731 -17.98 10.39 -16.73
CA ASN A 731 -16.91 10.71 -15.78
C ASN A 731 -16.25 12.06 -16.12
N PRO A 732 -16.60 13.14 -15.44
CA PRO A 732 -16.05 14.48 -15.66
C PRO A 732 -14.76 14.73 -14.85
N SER A 733 -14.12 13.69 -14.30
CA SER A 733 -12.96 13.88 -13.42
C SER A 733 -11.77 14.47 -14.18
N THR A 734 -11.10 15.44 -13.56
CA THR A 734 -9.84 16.07 -13.99
C THR A 734 -8.91 16.18 -12.79
N TYR A 735 -7.65 16.60 -12.95
CA TYR A 735 -6.73 16.80 -11.83
C TYR A 735 -7.31 17.75 -10.76
N LYS A 736 -7.99 18.83 -11.18
CA LYS A 736 -8.69 19.78 -10.30
C LYS A 736 -9.89 19.19 -9.56
N THR A 737 -10.41 18.03 -9.96
CA THR A 737 -11.45 17.34 -9.18
C THR A 737 -10.99 17.04 -7.76
N LEU A 738 -9.68 16.86 -7.53
CA LEU A 738 -9.12 16.64 -6.20
C LEU A 738 -9.33 17.81 -5.21
N ASP A 739 -9.66 19.01 -5.71
CA ASP A 739 -9.97 20.17 -4.87
C ASP A 739 -11.44 20.22 -4.44
N LYS A 740 -12.28 19.33 -4.97
CA LYS A 740 -13.71 19.30 -4.64
C LYS A 740 -13.94 18.75 -3.22
N PRO A 741 -15.00 19.21 -2.53
CA PRO A 741 -15.47 18.57 -1.31
C PRO A 741 -15.69 17.06 -1.54
N GLY A 742 -15.29 16.20 -0.59
CA GLY A 742 -15.32 14.74 -0.75
C GLY A 742 -14.04 14.06 -1.27
N TYR A 743 -13.09 14.80 -1.88
CA TYR A 743 -11.79 14.31 -2.36
C TYR A 743 -10.62 14.42 -1.36
N TRP A 744 -10.81 13.87 -0.16
CA TRP A 744 -9.89 14.00 0.99
C TRP A 744 -9.22 12.67 1.32
N GLY A 745 -9.96 11.59 1.08
CA GLY A 745 -9.52 10.23 1.34
C GLY A 745 -8.97 9.59 0.07
N VAL A 746 -8.03 8.68 0.26
CA VAL A 746 -7.29 8.00 -0.81
C VAL A 746 -8.21 7.42 -1.88
N HIS A 747 -9.33 6.77 -1.52
CA HIS A 747 -10.28 6.20 -2.48
C HIS A 747 -10.86 7.21 -3.49
N ALA A 748 -11.16 8.44 -3.02
CA ALA A 748 -11.70 9.49 -3.89
C ALA A 748 -10.59 10.10 -4.76
N ILE A 749 -9.36 10.17 -4.25
CA ILE A 749 -8.20 10.57 -5.06
C ILE A 749 -7.92 9.49 -6.12
N GLY A 750 -8.02 8.22 -5.74
CA GLY A 750 -7.73 7.08 -6.59
C GLY A 750 -8.68 6.89 -7.76
N GLU A 751 -9.97 7.22 -7.62
CA GLU A 751 -10.86 7.19 -8.79
C GLU A 751 -10.46 8.20 -9.88
N VAL A 752 -9.82 9.32 -9.52
CA VAL A 752 -9.31 10.28 -10.52
C VAL A 752 -8.10 9.69 -11.24
N TRP A 753 -7.18 9.05 -10.49
CA TRP A 753 -6.02 8.38 -11.08
C TRP A 753 -6.43 7.19 -11.96
N ALA A 754 -7.33 6.33 -11.48
CA ALA A 754 -7.84 5.18 -12.21
C ALA A 754 -8.54 5.60 -13.51
N GLU A 755 -9.28 6.71 -13.50
CA GLU A 755 -9.88 7.27 -14.71
C GLU A 755 -8.83 7.73 -15.72
N MET A 756 -7.78 8.42 -15.28
CA MET A 756 -6.65 8.81 -16.16
C MET A 756 -5.97 7.59 -16.77
N MET A 757 -5.68 6.56 -15.96
CA MET A 757 -5.09 5.32 -16.45
C MET A 757 -6.03 4.52 -17.37
N PHE A 758 -7.34 4.55 -17.09
CA PHE A 758 -8.36 3.90 -17.92
C PHE A 758 -8.36 4.49 -19.34
N ILE A 759 -8.35 5.82 -19.49
CA ILE A 759 -8.33 6.45 -20.83
C ILE A 759 -6.99 6.24 -21.55
N VAL A 760 -5.85 6.25 -20.83
CA VAL A 760 -4.53 5.93 -21.39
C VAL A 760 -4.55 4.50 -21.95
N ASN A 761 -5.03 3.53 -21.17
CA ASN A 761 -5.18 2.15 -21.60
C ASN A 761 -6.10 2.04 -22.83
N GLN A 762 -7.21 2.78 -22.85
CA GLN A 762 -8.12 2.78 -23.98
C GLN A 762 -7.47 3.32 -25.25
N ARG A 763 -6.67 4.40 -25.14
CA ARG A 763 -5.90 4.95 -26.25
C ARG A 763 -4.82 3.98 -26.75
N LEU A 764 -4.13 3.28 -25.85
CA LEU A 764 -3.17 2.24 -26.23
C LEU A 764 -3.85 1.08 -26.95
N ILE A 765 -5.05 0.66 -26.51
CA ILE A 765 -5.85 -0.37 -27.20
C ILE A 765 -6.27 0.09 -28.59
N GLU A 766 -6.65 1.37 -28.76
CA GLU A 766 -6.98 1.92 -30.08
C GLU A 766 -5.78 1.85 -31.04
N LYS A 767 -4.57 2.12 -30.54
CA LYS A 767 -3.35 2.14 -31.33
C LYS A 767 -2.80 0.75 -31.65
N HIS A 768 -2.76 -0.12 -30.65
CA HIS A 768 -2.05 -1.42 -30.71
C HIS A 768 -3.00 -2.63 -30.80
N GLY A 769 -4.30 -2.40 -30.79
CA GLY A 769 -5.30 -3.47 -30.72
C GLY A 769 -5.42 -4.09 -29.33
N PHE A 770 -6.29 -5.09 -29.23
CA PHE A 770 -6.66 -5.76 -27.98
C PHE A 770 -6.20 -7.22 -27.99
N SER A 771 -5.63 -7.69 -26.87
CA SER A 771 -5.33 -9.10 -26.64
C SER A 771 -6.42 -9.79 -25.84
N ASP A 772 -6.91 -10.92 -26.33
CA ASP A 772 -7.93 -11.76 -25.66
C ASP A 772 -7.44 -12.41 -24.36
N SER A 773 -6.13 -12.39 -24.12
CA SER A 773 -5.51 -12.92 -22.92
C SER A 773 -4.39 -11.98 -22.49
N LEU A 774 -4.39 -11.58 -21.23
CA LEU A 774 -3.24 -10.89 -20.64
C LEU A 774 -2.09 -11.84 -20.30
N PHE A 775 -2.32 -13.16 -20.32
CA PHE A 775 -1.25 -14.15 -20.18
C PHE A 775 -0.54 -14.37 -21.52
N PRO A 776 0.80 -14.30 -21.55
CA PRO A 776 1.58 -14.72 -22.70
C PRO A 776 1.48 -16.23 -22.95
N PRO A 777 1.79 -16.70 -24.18
CA PRO A 777 1.91 -18.12 -24.47
C PRO A 777 2.92 -18.85 -23.55
N PRO A 778 2.76 -20.17 -23.34
CA PRO A 778 3.74 -20.97 -22.60
C PRO A 778 5.14 -20.79 -23.18
N VAL A 779 6.18 -20.80 -22.35
CA VAL A 779 7.58 -20.58 -22.77
C VAL A 779 8.01 -21.55 -23.89
N GLU A 780 7.44 -22.75 -23.92
CA GLU A 780 7.74 -23.81 -24.89
C GLU A 780 7.04 -23.63 -26.24
N ALA A 781 6.11 -22.67 -26.34
CA ALA A 781 5.36 -22.39 -27.56
C ALA A 781 6.30 -21.99 -28.71
N GLY A 782 5.90 -22.32 -29.93
CA GLY A 782 6.68 -21.98 -31.14
C GLY A 782 6.72 -20.47 -31.39
N GLU A 783 7.72 -20.01 -32.13
CA GLU A 783 7.95 -18.57 -32.41
C GLU A 783 6.71 -17.89 -33.02
N SER A 784 5.94 -18.59 -33.86
CA SER A 784 4.70 -18.09 -34.48
C SER A 784 3.57 -17.83 -33.47
N GLU A 785 3.56 -18.55 -32.35
CA GLU A 785 2.60 -18.31 -31.27
C GLU A 785 3.11 -17.20 -30.35
N GLN A 786 4.41 -17.24 -30.01
CA GLN A 786 5.06 -16.19 -29.22
C GLN A 786 4.95 -14.81 -29.86
N SER A 787 5.12 -14.71 -31.18
CA SER A 787 5.05 -13.45 -31.92
C SER A 787 3.66 -12.84 -32.01
N LYS A 788 2.60 -13.57 -31.61
CA LYS A 788 1.26 -13.00 -31.45
C LYS A 788 1.09 -12.22 -30.15
N PHE A 789 2.03 -12.36 -29.22
CA PHE A 789 1.97 -11.68 -27.94
C PHE A 789 3.16 -10.73 -27.77
N TRP A 790 4.37 -11.20 -28.08
CA TRP A 790 5.61 -10.45 -27.86
C TRP A 790 6.12 -9.76 -29.12
N ARG A 791 6.67 -8.57 -28.94
CA ARG A 791 7.55 -7.90 -29.91
C ARG A 791 8.84 -8.69 -30.01
N LYS A 792 9.42 -8.73 -31.20
CA LYS A 792 10.74 -9.32 -31.40
C LYS A 792 11.80 -8.38 -30.77
N PRO A 793 12.58 -8.84 -29.77
CA PRO A 793 13.62 -8.01 -29.17
C PRO A 793 14.73 -7.69 -30.17
N GLU A 794 15.38 -6.54 -30.00
CA GLU A 794 16.52 -6.18 -30.84
C GLU A 794 17.70 -7.13 -30.60
N GLY A 795 18.30 -7.63 -31.68
CA GLY A 795 19.49 -8.49 -31.59
C GLY A 795 19.26 -9.93 -31.09
N SER A 796 18.02 -10.34 -30.79
CA SER A 796 17.70 -11.73 -30.38
C SER A 796 16.35 -12.22 -30.95
N THR A 797 16.09 -13.52 -30.82
CA THR A 797 14.75 -14.10 -30.99
C THR A 797 13.94 -13.98 -29.69
N ILE A 798 12.60 -14.14 -29.77
CA ILE A 798 11.75 -14.12 -28.57
C ILE A 798 12.11 -15.30 -27.67
N ARG A 799 12.36 -16.47 -28.27
CA ARG A 799 12.76 -17.67 -27.52
C ARG A 799 14.11 -17.53 -26.82
N GLU A 800 15.08 -16.86 -27.43
CA GLU A 800 16.36 -16.58 -26.77
C GLU A 800 16.19 -15.63 -25.59
N ALA A 801 15.38 -14.59 -25.72
CA ALA A 801 15.07 -13.68 -24.62
C ALA A 801 14.37 -14.41 -23.46
N LEU A 802 13.31 -15.20 -23.74
CA LEU A 802 12.63 -16.02 -22.72
C LEU A 802 13.59 -16.97 -21.99
N LYS A 803 14.50 -17.63 -22.72
CA LYS A 803 15.54 -18.48 -22.11
C LYS A 803 16.54 -17.68 -21.28
N ALA A 804 16.93 -16.50 -21.73
CA ALA A 804 17.84 -15.63 -21.01
C ALA A 804 17.21 -15.14 -19.69
N GLN A 805 15.93 -14.77 -19.69
CA GLN A 805 15.20 -14.41 -18.46
C GLN A 805 15.14 -15.59 -17.47
N ALA A 806 14.82 -16.79 -17.95
CA ALA A 806 14.81 -18.00 -17.13
C ALA A 806 16.19 -18.33 -16.54
N ALA A 807 17.27 -18.11 -17.30
CA ALA A 807 18.63 -18.36 -16.85
C ALA A 807 19.15 -17.27 -15.90
N PHE A 808 18.75 -16.01 -16.12
CA PHE A 808 19.17 -14.86 -15.31
C PHE A 808 18.64 -14.96 -13.87
N THR A 809 17.43 -15.50 -13.71
CA THR A 809 16.80 -15.66 -12.40
C THR A 809 17.44 -16.78 -11.58
N LEU A 810 17.93 -17.87 -12.18
CA LEU A 810 18.49 -18.98 -11.41
C LEU A 810 19.91 -18.69 -10.88
N LYS A 811 20.08 -18.47 -9.56
CA LYS A 811 21.42 -18.59 -8.94
C LYS A 811 21.84 -20.07 -9.00
N LYS A 812 23.00 -20.37 -9.59
CA LYS A 812 23.60 -21.70 -9.45
C LYS A 812 23.88 -21.96 -7.96
N GLY A 813 23.18 -22.91 -7.37
CA GLY A 813 23.45 -23.35 -6.00
C GLY A 813 24.80 -24.07 -5.91
N GLY A 814 25.69 -23.57 -5.07
CA GLY A 814 26.94 -24.20 -4.69
C GLY A 814 27.91 -23.21 -4.03
N ASP A 815 28.44 -23.58 -2.87
CA ASP A 815 29.49 -22.84 -2.13
C ASP A 815 30.85 -22.77 -2.89
N ASP A 816 30.94 -23.33 -4.10
CA ASP A 816 32.12 -23.33 -4.96
C ASP A 816 31.68 -23.28 -6.45
N ASP A 817 31.47 -22.09 -7.03
CA ASP A 817 31.69 -21.85 -8.48
C ASP A 817 31.69 -20.32 -8.77
N ASP A 818 32.86 -19.74 -9.00
CA ASP A 818 33.13 -18.36 -9.45
C ASP A 818 32.56 -18.03 -10.85
N THR A 819 31.55 -18.76 -11.35
CA THR A 819 30.87 -18.38 -12.59
C THR A 819 29.84 -17.30 -12.29
N GLU A 820 30.30 -16.05 -12.33
CA GLU A 820 29.44 -14.85 -12.23
C GLU A 820 28.16 -15.03 -13.06
N PRO A 821 26.97 -14.66 -12.52
CA PRO A 821 25.75 -14.59 -13.32
C PRO A 821 26.01 -13.77 -14.60
N PRO A 822 25.29 -14.04 -15.71
CA PRO A 822 25.52 -13.33 -16.96
C PRO A 822 25.54 -11.82 -16.73
N LYS A 823 26.69 -11.18 -17.04
CA LYS A 823 26.96 -9.78 -16.70
C LYS A 823 25.98 -8.78 -17.32
N ALA A 824 25.28 -9.18 -18.37
CA ALA A 824 24.34 -8.32 -19.08
C ALA A 824 22.90 -8.80 -18.82
N PRO A 825 21.98 -7.88 -18.50
CA PRO A 825 20.56 -8.21 -18.38
C PRO A 825 20.01 -8.79 -19.71
N PRO A 826 18.98 -9.65 -19.63
CA PRO A 826 18.32 -10.18 -20.81
C PRO A 826 17.63 -9.06 -21.62
N PRO A 827 17.45 -9.24 -22.95
CA PRO A 827 16.64 -8.31 -23.74
C PRO A 827 15.20 -8.23 -23.20
N PRO A 828 14.60 -7.03 -23.17
CA PRO A 828 13.23 -6.87 -22.67
C PRO A 828 12.22 -7.60 -23.54
N LEU A 829 11.21 -8.20 -22.91
CA LEU A 829 10.05 -8.77 -23.59
C LEU A 829 8.86 -7.82 -23.44
N VAL A 830 8.43 -7.26 -24.57
CA VAL A 830 7.39 -6.22 -24.61
C VAL A 830 6.20 -6.74 -25.40
N PRO A 831 4.96 -6.67 -24.86
CA PRO A 831 3.79 -7.16 -25.56
C PRO A 831 3.39 -6.24 -26.73
N ILE A 832 2.68 -6.79 -27.70
CA ILE A 832 2.29 -6.07 -28.93
C ILE A 832 0.93 -5.36 -28.84
N HIS A 833 0.06 -5.73 -27.89
CA HIS A 833 -1.31 -5.21 -27.79
C HIS A 833 -1.44 -4.17 -26.68
N GLY A 834 -2.39 -3.24 -26.82
CA GLY A 834 -2.50 -2.08 -25.94
C GLY A 834 -2.84 -2.41 -24.50
N ASN A 835 -3.74 -3.38 -24.26
CA ASN A 835 -4.14 -3.77 -22.90
C ASN A 835 -3.00 -4.47 -22.15
N SER A 836 -2.27 -5.38 -22.79
CA SER A 836 -1.10 -6.01 -22.18
C SER A 836 0.08 -5.06 -22.05
N LEU A 837 0.30 -4.17 -23.03
CA LEU A 837 1.31 -3.12 -22.94
C LEU A 837 1.04 -2.18 -21.77
N SER A 838 -0.21 -1.76 -21.59
CA SER A 838 -0.60 -0.88 -20.48
C SER A 838 -0.30 -1.49 -19.11
N VAL A 839 -0.50 -2.81 -18.94
CA VAL A 839 -0.10 -3.52 -17.71
C VAL A 839 1.42 -3.49 -17.53
N LEU A 840 2.20 -3.80 -18.57
CA LEU A 840 3.67 -3.75 -18.48
C LEU A 840 4.19 -2.36 -18.12
N LEU A 841 3.67 -1.32 -18.79
CA LEU A 841 4.05 0.07 -18.55
C LEU A 841 3.71 0.48 -17.11
N SER A 842 2.52 0.09 -16.61
CA SER A 842 2.09 0.41 -15.25
C SER A 842 3.00 -0.18 -14.19
N LEU A 843 3.34 -1.48 -14.28
CA LEU A 843 4.25 -2.12 -13.33
C LEU A 843 5.67 -1.56 -13.42
N THR A 844 6.11 -1.18 -14.63
CA THR A 844 7.43 -0.56 -14.83
C THR A 844 7.46 0.85 -14.24
N ALA A 845 6.39 1.64 -14.39
CA ALA A 845 6.26 2.96 -13.79
C ALA A 845 6.31 2.91 -12.26
N MET A 846 5.64 1.94 -11.63
CA MET A 846 5.70 1.72 -10.18
C MET A 846 7.14 1.49 -9.68
N LYS A 847 7.98 0.82 -10.47
CA LYS A 847 9.40 0.57 -10.14
C LYS A 847 10.30 1.80 -10.35
N LEU A 848 9.92 2.69 -11.26
CA LEU A 848 10.70 3.88 -11.63
C LEU A 848 10.40 5.09 -10.72
N GLN A 849 9.15 5.25 -10.31
CA GLN A 849 8.67 6.42 -9.57
C GLN A 849 9.34 6.55 -8.19
N PRO A 850 9.43 7.77 -7.63
CA PRO A 850 10.02 8.01 -6.31
C PRO A 850 9.17 7.38 -5.19
N CYS A 851 9.70 7.41 -3.96
CA CYS A 851 8.89 7.16 -2.77
C CYS A 851 7.91 8.32 -2.53
N ASN A 852 6.65 8.03 -2.17
CA ASN A 852 5.56 9.02 -2.03
C ASN A 852 5.37 9.90 -3.27
N PRO A 853 5.17 9.29 -4.46
CA PRO A 853 5.05 10.02 -5.72
C PRO A 853 3.78 10.89 -5.76
N SER A 854 3.87 12.03 -6.45
CA SER A 854 2.71 12.81 -6.88
C SER A 854 2.18 12.32 -8.23
N PHE A 855 1.00 12.80 -8.64
CA PHE A 855 0.43 12.46 -9.96
C PHE A 855 1.40 12.81 -11.11
N PHE A 856 2.21 13.86 -10.94
CA PHE A 856 3.22 14.27 -11.92
C PHE A 856 4.36 13.26 -12.01
N ASP A 857 4.90 12.83 -10.86
CA ASP A 857 6.02 11.90 -10.80
C ASP A 857 5.63 10.56 -11.45
N THR A 858 4.43 10.08 -11.16
CA THR A 858 3.93 8.83 -11.73
C THR A 858 3.61 8.94 -13.22
N ARG A 859 3.03 10.05 -13.69
CA ARG A 859 2.86 10.32 -15.13
C ARG A 859 4.20 10.25 -15.86
N ASP A 860 5.20 10.94 -15.31
CA ASP A 860 6.53 11.01 -15.91
C ASP A 860 7.24 9.66 -15.87
N ALA A 861 7.04 8.87 -14.80
CA ALA A 861 7.52 7.48 -14.72
C ALA A 861 6.85 6.57 -15.76
N LEU A 862 5.56 6.78 -16.07
CA LEU A 862 4.85 6.03 -17.12
C LEU A 862 5.37 6.36 -18.51
N ILE A 863 5.59 7.63 -18.80
CA ILE A 863 6.21 8.08 -20.06
C ILE A 863 7.63 7.52 -20.19
N GLN A 864 8.39 7.55 -19.10
CA GLN A 864 9.73 6.98 -19.09
C GLN A 864 9.72 5.45 -19.31
N ALA A 865 8.76 4.73 -18.73
CA ALA A 865 8.60 3.30 -19.00
C ALA A 865 8.39 3.03 -20.50
N ASP A 866 7.60 3.86 -21.19
CA ASP A 866 7.38 3.78 -22.64
C ASP A 866 8.65 4.11 -23.44
N GLU A 867 9.40 5.13 -23.03
CA GLU A 867 10.69 5.49 -23.62
C GLU A 867 11.70 4.34 -23.53
N LEU A 868 11.70 3.60 -22.42
CA LEU A 868 12.65 2.51 -22.16
C LEU A 868 12.27 1.19 -22.84
N LEU A 869 10.98 0.91 -22.98
CA LEU A 869 10.48 -0.38 -23.47
C LEU A 869 10.07 -0.36 -24.94
N THR A 870 9.57 0.77 -25.44
CA THR A 870 9.07 0.90 -26.82
C THR A 870 9.70 2.07 -27.57
N ASP A 871 10.85 2.55 -27.11
CA ASP A 871 11.57 3.70 -27.67
C ASP A 871 10.67 4.97 -27.77
N GLY A 872 9.72 5.11 -26.85
CA GLY A 872 8.85 6.29 -26.73
C GLY A 872 7.76 6.36 -27.79
N GLU A 873 7.47 5.26 -28.49
CA GLU A 873 6.49 5.26 -29.58
C GLU A 873 5.10 5.73 -29.13
N ASN A 874 4.74 5.66 -27.84
CA ASN A 874 3.42 6.04 -27.29
C ASN A 874 3.44 7.30 -26.44
N LYS A 875 4.59 7.98 -26.36
CA LYS A 875 4.77 9.19 -25.55
C LYS A 875 3.67 10.22 -25.79
N CYS A 876 3.33 10.50 -27.06
CA CYS A 876 2.32 11.50 -27.37
C CYS A 876 0.91 11.05 -26.99
N GLU A 877 0.55 9.78 -27.21
CA GLU A 877 -0.75 9.25 -26.77
C GLU A 877 -0.91 9.32 -25.24
N ILE A 878 0.13 9.00 -24.49
CA ILE A 878 0.11 9.08 -23.03
C ILE A 878 -0.06 10.54 -22.59
N TRP A 879 0.73 11.46 -23.14
CA TRP A 879 0.62 12.89 -22.84
C TRP A 879 -0.74 13.48 -23.20
N GLU A 880 -1.28 13.15 -24.37
CA GLU A 880 -2.59 13.61 -24.83
C GLU A 880 -3.69 13.24 -23.83
N GLU A 881 -3.73 11.98 -23.36
CA GLU A 881 -4.78 11.53 -22.44
C GLU A 881 -4.64 12.12 -21.03
N PHE A 882 -3.42 12.25 -20.50
CA PHE A 882 -3.21 12.96 -19.24
C PHE A 882 -3.58 14.44 -19.34
N ALA A 883 -3.18 15.11 -20.41
CA ALA A 883 -3.55 16.50 -20.68
C ALA A 883 -5.07 16.67 -20.83
N ARG A 884 -5.75 15.73 -21.50
CA ARG A 884 -7.22 15.69 -21.63
C ARG A 884 -7.94 15.67 -20.27
N ARG A 885 -7.31 15.09 -19.25
CA ARG A 885 -7.80 15.05 -17.86
C ARG A 885 -7.15 16.09 -16.94
N GLY A 886 -6.53 17.14 -17.48
CA GLY A 886 -6.01 18.26 -16.72
C GLY A 886 -4.63 18.04 -16.08
N LEU A 887 -3.91 16.96 -16.43
CA LEU A 887 -2.56 16.65 -15.95
C LEU A 887 -1.49 16.85 -17.05
N GLY A 888 -1.65 17.88 -17.88
CA GLY A 888 -0.70 18.29 -18.93
C GLY A 888 0.58 18.94 -18.39
N VAL A 889 1.43 19.43 -19.29
CA VAL A 889 2.73 20.05 -18.94
C VAL A 889 2.59 21.35 -18.14
N ASP A 890 1.44 22.02 -18.22
CA ASP A 890 1.11 23.28 -17.57
C ASP A 890 0.22 23.12 -16.32
N ALA A 891 -0.01 21.87 -15.90
CA ALA A 891 -0.75 21.56 -14.68
C ALA A 891 0.10 21.88 -13.45
N THR A 892 -0.52 22.43 -12.40
CA THR A 892 0.21 22.89 -11.19
C THR A 892 -0.57 22.63 -9.92
N VAL A 893 0.16 22.59 -8.79
CA VAL A 893 -0.40 22.56 -7.44
C VAL A 893 0.38 23.49 -6.53
N ILE A 894 -0.32 24.34 -5.78
CA ILE A 894 0.27 25.33 -4.87
C ILE A 894 -0.12 24.99 -3.43
N GLY A 895 0.82 25.15 -2.50
CA GLY A 895 0.57 24.92 -1.07
C GLY A 895 0.35 23.44 -0.74
N ARG A 896 1.20 22.55 -1.29
CA ARG A 896 1.16 21.12 -0.98
C ARG A 896 1.24 20.91 0.53
N THR A 897 0.46 19.95 1.03
CA THR A 897 0.47 19.58 2.46
C THR A 897 0.93 18.13 2.65
N PRO A 898 1.47 17.78 3.84
CA PRO A 898 1.85 16.42 4.24
C PRO A 898 0.83 15.29 4.02
N TRP A 899 -0.45 15.60 3.82
CA TRP A 899 -1.53 14.62 3.60
C TRP A 899 -2.17 14.74 2.20
N GLY A 900 -1.49 15.39 1.26
CA GLY A 900 -1.92 15.49 -0.15
C GLY A 900 -2.92 16.62 -0.47
N GLY A 901 -3.13 17.56 0.45
CA GLY A 901 -3.82 18.82 0.17
C GLY A 901 -2.99 19.77 -0.69
N GLY A 902 -3.60 20.86 -1.12
CA GLY A 902 -3.06 21.87 -2.03
C GLY A 902 -4.16 22.41 -2.94
N VAL A 903 -3.88 23.48 -3.67
CA VAL A 903 -4.81 24.05 -4.67
C VAL A 903 -4.28 23.73 -6.06
N ARG A 904 -5.06 23.02 -6.86
CA ARG A 904 -4.68 22.52 -8.18
C ARG A 904 -5.23 23.37 -9.30
N LYS A 905 -4.48 23.43 -10.38
CA LYS A 905 -4.88 24.00 -11.65
C LYS A 905 -4.69 22.95 -12.73
N ASP A 906 -5.78 22.65 -13.45
CA ASP A 906 -5.73 21.81 -14.64
C ASP A 906 -4.78 22.44 -15.67
N GLY A 907 -3.95 21.60 -16.26
CA GLY A 907 -3.17 21.91 -17.46
C GLY A 907 -3.56 20.97 -18.59
N PHE A 908 -3.75 21.54 -19.78
CA PHE A 908 -4.20 20.80 -20.97
C PHE A 908 -3.16 20.82 -22.09
N GLY A 909 -1.97 21.39 -21.85
CA GLY A 909 -0.89 21.40 -22.82
C GLY A 909 -0.18 20.04 -22.92
N THR A 910 0.25 19.70 -24.12
CA THR A 910 1.17 18.59 -24.40
C THR A 910 2.58 19.13 -24.71
N PRO A 911 3.64 18.31 -24.63
CA PRO A 911 4.97 18.72 -25.05
C PRO A 911 5.03 19.10 -26.53
N GLU A 912 5.98 19.97 -26.89
CA GLU A 912 6.26 20.33 -28.29
C GLU A 912 6.53 19.06 -29.12
N GLY A 913 5.86 18.95 -30.28
CA GLY A 913 5.92 17.76 -31.14
C GLY A 913 4.88 16.67 -30.83
N CYS A 914 4.13 16.78 -29.73
CA CYS A 914 2.94 15.97 -29.43
C CYS A 914 1.63 16.75 -29.62
N GLU A 915 1.67 17.83 -30.41
CA GLU A 915 0.48 18.59 -30.78
C GLU A 915 -0.40 17.74 -31.70
N ALA A 916 -1.68 17.62 -31.36
CA ALA A 916 -2.64 16.95 -32.22
C ALA A 916 -2.66 17.66 -33.58
N ILE A 917 -2.29 16.95 -34.65
CA ILE A 917 -2.65 17.38 -36.00
C ILE A 917 -4.19 17.42 -35.99
N GLU A 918 -4.78 18.63 -36.10
CA GLU A 918 -6.24 18.83 -36.13
C GLU A 918 -6.89 17.72 -36.98
N LYS A 919 -7.67 16.86 -36.34
CA LYS A 919 -8.41 15.77 -37.00
C LYS A 919 -9.70 16.29 -37.64
#